data_AF-A0A1Q9NS72-F1
#
_entry.id   AF-A0A1Q9NS72-F1
#
_cell.length_a   1.000
_cell.length_b   1.000
_cell.length_c   1.000
_cell.angle_alpha   90.00
_cell.angle_beta   90.00
_cell.angle_gamma   90.00
#
_symmetry.space_group_name_H-M   'P 1'
#
loop_
_entity.id
_entity.type
_entity.pdbx_description
1 polymer ?
#
loop_
_entity_poly.entity_id
_entity_poly.type
_entity_poly.pdbx_seq_one_letter_code
_entity_poly.pdbx_strand_id
1 'polypeptide(L)'
;MTKRSKKFSKQKEKYIVTSALPYVNGIKHLGNFIGSLLPADVYTRFLKAQGHDAIYICATDDHGTPAELGAIDEGMSVKEYVKKYHNVQIKIYKDFGLEFEIFGNTSDQTNHEITRYLFKKLYNNDLIEEKEIIQLYSVDEDRFLPDRFIRGTCPHCGYENARGDQCENCTKVLDPKELINPKSAITGSLNIEPRPTKHLFINLPRVQNLISAWVESKKEKWPRTSYSIAKKWLNEGLRSRSITRDLKWGIKVPLKGYENKVFYVWFDAPIGYIGATIQWSNKIGKPNQWKNYWKDSNTKLVQFMGKDNVPFHTVTWPATMMGADDGFVLADVVKGFEWLNYEGGKFSTSQNRGVFLDQALATYPADYWRYYLLLIAPERHDTDFTWSGFQNAVNNDLANLLGNFVHRTLTFIHREFEGKIPPIEVLDELDKKILVKVTTTLNELVKHFKELEFQKALIALRQFWSDCNAYFQEKQPWKLVKEDRIKGATTLSVCAKLSWINAVLCRPFIPETSQKIFTLLGLQENKDLTSGQWSTVLDTGNPLQAATLSPNPKPLFSKIDDKQVTKLQIKFGGDTFAAQKLTDVKGRQKKKKSKSSADLSSVNSSKKSLPEGIIAFEDFLKVELRVGRILECELVKKSTKLLKISVDLGEADPRQILAGLAEYYQSSDLINKNVLVVANLEVKNLKGLESQGMILAANTNDKKSPFRVVFVEDSLPLGAKLS
;
A
#
# COMPACT_ATOMS: atom_id res chain seq x y z
N MET A 1 -11.51 -3.15 -43.75
CA MET A 1 -10.65 -4.36 -43.63
C MET A 1 -10.15 -4.49 -42.19
N THR A 2 -10.72 -5.45 -41.48
CA THR A 2 -10.64 -5.69 -40.04
C THR A 2 -9.31 -6.33 -39.64
N LYS A 3 -8.41 -5.57 -39.01
CA LYS A 3 -7.30 -6.16 -38.23
C LYS A 3 -7.91 -6.88 -37.03
N ARG A 4 -7.82 -8.21 -37.05
CA ARG A 4 -8.19 -9.12 -35.95
C ARG A 4 -7.72 -8.55 -34.61
N SER A 5 -8.67 -8.29 -33.71
CA SER A 5 -8.40 -8.12 -32.29
C SER A 5 -7.58 -9.32 -31.80
N LYS A 6 -6.55 -9.06 -31.00
CA LYS A 6 -5.83 -10.14 -30.30
C LYS A 6 -6.88 -10.92 -29.50
N LYS A 7 -7.15 -12.16 -29.90
CA LYS A 7 -8.04 -13.07 -29.17
C LYS A 7 -7.54 -13.14 -27.72
N PHE A 8 -8.36 -12.69 -26.79
CA PHE A 8 -8.17 -12.94 -25.36
C PHE A 8 -8.04 -14.46 -25.14
N SER A 9 -7.21 -14.86 -24.18
CA SER A 9 -6.90 -16.27 -23.92
C SER A 9 -8.20 -17.08 -23.80
N LYS A 10 -8.40 -18.05 -24.72
CA LYS A 10 -9.51 -18.99 -24.68
C LYS A 10 -9.36 -20.06 -23.59
N GLN A 11 -8.19 -20.16 -22.94
CA GLN A 11 -7.92 -21.20 -21.96
C GLN A 11 -8.24 -20.71 -20.55
N LYS A 12 -9.28 -21.30 -19.95
CA LYS A 12 -9.62 -21.08 -18.54
C LYS A 12 -8.56 -21.75 -17.65
N GLU A 13 -7.67 -20.95 -17.12
CA GLU A 13 -6.68 -21.38 -16.12
C GLU A 13 -7.27 -21.37 -14.70
N LYS A 14 -6.66 -22.18 -13.82
CA LYS A 14 -7.04 -22.32 -12.42
C LYS A 14 -6.03 -21.59 -11.53
N TYR A 15 -6.53 -20.80 -10.60
CA TYR A 15 -5.73 -19.98 -9.70
C TYR A 15 -6.15 -20.20 -8.25
N ILE A 16 -5.15 -20.23 -7.39
CA ILE A 16 -5.32 -19.97 -5.97
C ILE A 16 -4.52 -18.72 -5.62
N VAL A 17 -5.23 -17.71 -5.14
CA VAL A 17 -4.66 -16.45 -4.70
C VAL A 17 -4.64 -16.45 -3.18
N THR A 18 -3.51 -16.11 -2.58
CA THR A 18 -3.39 -15.96 -1.13
C THR A 18 -2.80 -14.60 -0.79
N SER A 19 -3.26 -14.02 0.31
CA SER A 19 -2.58 -12.90 0.97
C SER A 19 -1.96 -13.38 2.26
N ALA A 20 -0.81 -12.81 2.64
CA ALA A 20 -0.18 -13.07 3.93
C ALA A 20 -1.20 -13.04 5.07
N LEU A 21 -1.21 -14.09 5.89
CA LEU A 21 -2.14 -14.24 7.00
C LEU A 21 -1.93 -13.09 8.00
N PRO A 22 -2.91 -12.20 8.20
CA PRO A 22 -2.80 -11.19 9.23
C PRO A 22 -2.74 -11.87 10.60
N TYR A 23 -1.76 -11.46 11.39
CA TYR A 23 -1.67 -11.92 12.77
C TYR A 23 -2.92 -11.52 13.55
N VAL A 24 -3.49 -12.43 14.34
CA VAL A 24 -4.79 -12.23 15.00
C VAL A 24 -4.77 -11.05 16.00
N ASN A 25 -3.62 -10.78 16.61
CA ASN A 25 -3.51 -9.77 17.66
C ASN A 25 -3.74 -8.36 17.13
N GLY A 26 -4.76 -7.68 17.66
CA GLY A 26 -5.09 -6.29 17.35
C GLY A 26 -5.61 -6.04 15.93
N ILE A 27 -6.07 -4.81 15.71
CA ILE A 27 -6.56 -4.35 14.40
C ILE A 27 -5.36 -4.00 13.51
N LYS A 28 -5.46 -4.30 12.22
CA LYS A 28 -4.42 -3.99 11.24
C LYS A 28 -4.51 -2.54 10.76
N HIS A 29 -3.37 -1.98 10.34
CA HIS A 29 -3.29 -0.64 9.77
C HIS A 29 -3.27 -0.66 8.23
N LEU A 30 -3.39 0.51 7.60
CA LEU A 30 -3.44 0.63 6.13
C LEU A 30 -2.24 -0.02 5.43
N GLY A 31 -1.04 0.06 6.02
CA GLY A 31 0.16 -0.63 5.50
C GLY A 31 0.01 -2.15 5.40
N ASN A 32 -0.60 -2.82 6.38
CA ASN A 32 -0.86 -4.26 6.28
C ASN A 32 -1.87 -4.57 5.18
N PHE A 33 -2.86 -3.69 5.01
CA PHE A 33 -3.93 -3.86 4.03
C PHE A 33 -3.41 -3.75 2.59
N ILE A 34 -2.66 -2.68 2.27
CA ILE A 34 -2.08 -2.52 0.92
C ILE A 34 -0.91 -3.48 0.66
N GLY A 35 -0.22 -3.94 1.70
CA GLY A 35 0.93 -4.84 1.57
C GLY A 35 0.58 -6.30 1.27
N SER A 36 -0.69 -6.70 1.32
CA SER A 36 -1.10 -8.08 1.00
C SER A 36 -2.57 -8.22 0.61
N LEU A 37 -3.49 -7.84 1.51
CA LEU A 37 -4.92 -8.15 1.43
C LEU A 37 -5.61 -7.47 0.24
N LEU A 38 -5.44 -6.16 0.10
CA LEU A 38 -6.11 -5.39 -0.95
C LEU A 38 -5.63 -5.77 -2.37
N PRO A 39 -4.33 -5.86 -2.67
CA PRO A 39 -3.88 -6.29 -4.00
C PRO A 39 -4.33 -7.72 -4.36
N ALA A 40 -4.41 -8.63 -3.39
CA ALA A 40 -4.86 -10.00 -3.61
C ALA A 40 -6.35 -10.06 -4.02
N ASP A 41 -7.21 -9.28 -3.36
CA ASP A 41 -8.62 -9.13 -3.73
C ASP A 41 -8.77 -8.54 -5.14
N VAL A 42 -8.08 -7.42 -5.41
CA VAL A 42 -8.12 -6.74 -6.71
C VAL A 42 -7.68 -7.68 -7.83
N TYR A 43 -6.59 -8.43 -7.63
CA TYR A 43 -6.09 -9.39 -8.60
C TYR A 43 -7.06 -10.57 -8.82
N THR A 44 -7.66 -11.10 -7.75
CA THR A 44 -8.66 -12.18 -7.85
C THR A 44 -9.89 -11.72 -8.62
N ARG A 45 -10.39 -10.51 -8.35
CA ARG A 45 -11.49 -9.90 -9.10
C ARG A 45 -11.14 -9.78 -10.58
N PHE A 46 -9.93 -9.33 -10.90
CA PHE A 46 -9.43 -9.31 -12.27
C PHE A 46 -9.42 -10.71 -12.92
N LEU A 47 -8.90 -11.73 -12.23
CA LEU A 47 -8.85 -13.10 -12.76
C LEU A 47 -10.25 -13.64 -13.07
N LYS A 48 -11.19 -13.49 -12.13
CA LYS A 48 -12.60 -13.86 -12.31
C LYS A 48 -13.22 -13.08 -13.47
N ALA A 49 -12.88 -11.80 -13.62
CA ALA A 49 -13.31 -10.96 -14.73
C ALA A 49 -12.52 -11.19 -16.04
N GLN A 50 -11.60 -12.14 -16.08
CA GLN A 50 -11.08 -12.74 -17.31
C GLN A 50 -11.68 -14.13 -17.57
N GLY A 51 -12.61 -14.58 -16.72
CA GLY A 51 -13.25 -15.89 -16.80
C GLY A 51 -12.39 -17.06 -16.29
N HIS A 52 -11.34 -16.77 -15.53
CA HIS A 52 -10.52 -17.81 -14.87
C HIS A 52 -11.24 -18.42 -13.66
N ASP A 53 -10.93 -19.68 -13.35
CA ASP A 53 -11.34 -20.33 -12.10
C ASP A 53 -10.36 -19.91 -11.01
N ALA A 54 -10.71 -18.88 -10.23
CA ALA A 54 -9.83 -18.29 -9.23
C ALA A 54 -10.51 -18.27 -7.85
N ILE A 55 -9.81 -18.77 -6.84
CA ILE A 55 -10.20 -18.65 -5.43
C ILE A 55 -9.21 -17.77 -4.67
N TYR A 56 -9.71 -16.94 -3.77
CA TYR A 56 -8.98 -16.11 -2.84
C TYR A 56 -9.14 -16.63 -1.42
N ILE A 57 -8.02 -17.10 -0.87
CA ILE A 57 -7.93 -17.75 0.44
C ILE A 57 -7.07 -16.90 1.36
N CYS A 58 -7.57 -16.64 2.56
CA CYS A 58 -6.78 -16.09 3.65
C CYS A 58 -7.30 -16.65 4.98
N ALA A 59 -6.63 -16.30 6.07
CA ALA A 59 -6.97 -16.69 7.43
C ALA A 59 -6.27 -15.76 8.43
N THR A 60 -6.74 -15.73 9.67
CA THR A 60 -5.91 -15.21 10.76
C THR A 60 -4.81 -16.18 11.14
N ASP A 61 -3.63 -15.65 11.41
CA ASP A 61 -2.57 -16.38 12.13
C ASP A 61 -2.78 -16.23 13.64
N ASP A 62 -3.26 -17.30 14.26
CA ASP A 62 -3.76 -17.32 15.64
C ASP A 62 -2.71 -17.75 16.69
N HIS A 63 -1.58 -18.32 16.27
CA HIS A 63 -0.65 -18.98 17.18
C HIS A 63 0.51 -18.09 17.63
N GLY A 64 1.24 -18.55 18.65
CA GLY A 64 2.43 -17.88 19.14
C GLY A 64 2.19 -16.91 20.28
N THR A 65 3.30 -16.44 20.83
CA THR A 65 3.37 -15.78 22.13
C THR A 65 2.58 -14.46 22.25
N PRO A 66 2.54 -13.58 21.24
CA PRO A 66 1.81 -12.31 21.40
C PRO A 66 0.29 -12.48 21.58
N ALA A 67 -0.31 -13.58 21.11
CA ALA A 67 -1.72 -13.89 21.34
C ALA A 67 -1.97 -14.32 22.80
N GLU A 68 -1.03 -15.05 23.40
CA GLU A 68 -1.08 -15.35 24.85
C GLU A 68 -1.02 -14.05 25.66
N LEU A 69 -0.11 -13.12 25.32
CA LEU A 69 -0.01 -11.83 26.00
C LEU A 69 -1.27 -10.98 25.83
N GLY A 70 -1.78 -10.83 24.61
CA GLY A 70 -2.99 -10.05 24.36
C GLY A 70 -4.20 -10.61 25.11
N ALA A 71 -4.30 -11.94 25.24
CA ALA A 71 -5.35 -12.58 26.02
C ALA A 71 -5.21 -12.30 27.53
N ILE A 72 -3.99 -12.31 28.07
CA ILE A 72 -3.70 -11.94 29.46
C ILE A 72 -4.06 -10.47 29.71
N ASP A 73 -3.64 -9.57 28.82
CA ASP A 73 -3.89 -8.12 28.94
C ASP A 73 -5.40 -7.80 28.92
N GLU A 74 -6.20 -8.58 28.19
CA GLU A 74 -7.67 -8.44 28.17
C GLU A 74 -8.41 -9.34 29.17
N GLY A 75 -7.70 -10.11 30.01
CA GLY A 75 -8.31 -10.96 31.04
C GLY A 75 -9.20 -12.09 30.50
N MET A 76 -8.87 -12.68 29.35
CA MET A 76 -9.65 -13.78 28.74
C MET A 76 -8.78 -14.97 28.32
N SER A 77 -9.40 -16.10 27.97
CA SER A 77 -8.61 -17.23 27.44
C SER A 77 -8.08 -16.94 26.04
N VAL A 78 -6.93 -17.53 25.68
CA VAL A 78 -6.33 -17.33 24.35
C VAL A 78 -7.29 -17.74 23.22
N LYS A 79 -8.08 -18.81 23.44
CA LYS A 79 -9.10 -19.27 22.48
C LYS A 79 -10.21 -18.24 22.27
N GLU A 80 -10.67 -17.57 23.33
CA GLU A 80 -11.68 -16.51 23.22
C GLU A 80 -11.09 -15.27 22.56
N TYR A 81 -9.86 -14.91 22.91
CA TYR A 81 -9.13 -13.80 22.32
C TYR A 81 -8.97 -13.94 20.80
N VAL A 82 -8.45 -15.07 20.33
CA VAL A 82 -8.26 -15.32 18.90
C VAL A 82 -9.60 -15.30 18.16
N LYS A 83 -10.65 -15.90 18.75
CA LYS A 83 -12.00 -15.92 18.17
C LYS A 83 -12.58 -14.51 18.06
N LYS A 84 -12.45 -13.69 19.11
CA LYS A 84 -12.89 -12.29 19.13
C LYS A 84 -12.22 -11.51 18.00
N TYR A 85 -10.90 -11.54 17.92
CA TYR A 85 -10.16 -10.75 16.93
C TYR A 85 -10.27 -11.28 15.51
N HIS A 86 -10.38 -12.60 15.32
CA HIS A 86 -10.74 -13.19 14.02
C HIS A 86 -12.06 -12.60 13.48
N ASN A 87 -13.10 -12.56 14.33
CA ASN A 87 -14.40 -12.00 13.97
C ASN A 87 -14.34 -10.48 13.69
N VAL A 88 -13.55 -9.74 14.45
CA VAL A 88 -13.33 -8.31 14.21
C VAL A 88 -12.66 -8.09 12.85
N GLN A 89 -11.59 -8.82 12.57
CA GLN A 89 -10.84 -8.67 11.31
C GLN A 89 -11.67 -9.07 10.09
N ILE A 90 -12.35 -10.22 10.10
CA ILE A 90 -13.19 -10.63 8.95
C ILE A 90 -14.32 -9.63 8.69
N LYS A 91 -14.91 -9.03 9.73
CA LYS A 91 -15.93 -7.99 9.58
C LYS A 91 -15.33 -6.75 8.90
N ILE A 92 -14.21 -6.25 9.40
CA ILE A 92 -13.52 -5.09 8.83
C ILE A 92 -13.18 -5.34 7.35
N TYR A 93 -12.65 -6.51 7.02
CA TYR A 93 -12.28 -6.84 5.64
C TYR A 93 -13.49 -6.92 4.71
N LYS A 94 -14.63 -7.45 5.18
CA LYS A 94 -15.89 -7.42 4.44
C LYS A 94 -16.42 -6.00 4.25
N ASP A 95 -16.33 -5.16 5.27
CA ASP A 95 -16.75 -3.76 5.21
C ASP A 95 -15.85 -2.94 4.25
N PHE A 96 -14.59 -3.36 4.05
CA PHE A 96 -13.71 -2.87 2.98
C PHE A 96 -13.98 -3.48 1.58
N GLY A 97 -14.99 -4.34 1.46
CA GLY A 97 -15.36 -5.00 0.22
C GLY A 97 -14.37 -6.05 -0.26
N LEU A 98 -13.61 -6.73 0.61
CA LEU A 98 -12.83 -7.91 0.21
C LEU A 98 -13.74 -9.12 0.01
N GLU A 99 -13.55 -9.85 -1.09
CA GLU A 99 -14.32 -11.05 -1.43
C GLU A 99 -13.46 -12.31 -1.35
N PHE A 100 -13.40 -12.91 -0.17
CA PHE A 100 -12.78 -14.22 0.03
C PHE A 100 -13.75 -15.37 -0.26
N GLU A 101 -13.26 -16.45 -0.86
CA GLU A 101 -13.92 -17.76 -0.80
C GLU A 101 -14.01 -18.22 0.66
N ILE A 102 -12.94 -18.00 1.42
CA ILE A 102 -12.88 -18.21 2.86
C ILE A 102 -11.86 -17.27 3.48
N PHE A 103 -12.24 -16.75 4.65
CA PHE A 103 -11.30 -16.16 5.59
C PHE A 103 -11.31 -17.05 6.83
N GLY A 104 -10.38 -18.01 6.88
CA GLY A 104 -10.29 -19.05 7.90
C GLY A 104 -9.47 -18.60 9.13
N ASN A 105 -9.03 -19.55 9.92
CA ASN A 105 -8.19 -19.30 11.08
C ASN A 105 -7.24 -20.51 11.29
N THR A 106 -6.02 -20.26 11.78
CA THR A 106 -5.00 -21.31 11.93
C THR A 106 -5.15 -22.17 13.18
N SER A 107 -5.98 -21.74 14.13
CA SER A 107 -6.37 -22.53 15.31
C SER A 107 -7.45 -23.58 15.04
N ASP A 108 -8.00 -23.61 13.82
CA ASP A 108 -8.95 -24.62 13.39
C ASP A 108 -8.31 -26.01 13.26
N GLN A 109 -9.12 -27.04 13.51
CA GLN A 109 -8.70 -28.43 13.48
C GLN A 109 -8.18 -28.87 12.09
N THR A 110 -8.67 -28.29 10.99
CA THR A 110 -8.15 -28.62 9.65
C THR A 110 -6.67 -28.26 9.52
N ASN A 111 -6.25 -27.12 10.09
CA ASN A 111 -4.86 -26.69 10.06
C ASN A 111 -3.98 -27.57 10.97
N HIS A 112 -4.51 -27.97 12.12
CA HIS A 112 -3.85 -28.90 13.04
C HIS A 112 -3.54 -30.24 12.37
N GLU A 113 -4.51 -30.80 11.64
CA GLU A 113 -4.39 -32.09 10.97
C GLU A 113 -3.39 -32.05 9.83
N ILE A 114 -3.50 -31.06 8.93
CA ILE A 114 -2.58 -30.95 7.80
C ILE A 114 -1.14 -30.61 8.23
N THR A 115 -0.97 -29.84 9.32
CA THR A 115 0.36 -29.55 9.88
C THR A 115 1.02 -30.83 10.40
N ARG A 116 0.30 -31.64 11.18
CA ARG A 116 0.80 -32.93 11.66
C ARG A 116 1.08 -33.90 10.51
N TYR A 117 0.26 -33.88 9.47
CA TYR A 117 0.46 -34.68 8.26
C TYR A 117 1.77 -34.32 7.55
N LEU A 118 1.99 -33.03 7.26
CA LEU A 118 3.21 -32.55 6.60
C LEU A 118 4.45 -32.77 7.47
N PHE A 119 4.34 -32.56 8.78
CA PHE A 119 5.41 -32.89 9.71
C PHE A 119 5.81 -34.37 9.64
N LYS A 120 4.84 -35.30 9.67
CA LYS A 120 5.13 -36.74 9.59
C LYS A 120 5.83 -37.10 8.28
N LYS A 121 5.44 -36.49 7.15
CA LYS A 121 6.11 -36.68 5.86
C LYS A 121 7.56 -36.21 5.91
N LEU A 122 7.81 -34.99 6.41
CA LEU A 122 9.17 -34.47 6.58
C LEU A 122 10.02 -35.33 7.52
N TYR A 123 9.42 -35.81 8.61
CA TYR A 123 10.09 -36.68 9.59
C TYR A 123 10.49 -38.01 8.95
N ASN A 124 9.58 -38.65 8.21
CA ASN A 124 9.84 -39.91 7.50
C ASN A 124 10.83 -39.76 6.34
N ASN A 125 11.02 -38.55 5.82
CA ASN A 125 11.99 -38.22 4.78
C ASN A 125 13.35 -37.77 5.36
N ASP A 126 13.58 -37.98 6.66
CA ASP A 126 14.80 -37.62 7.40
C ASP A 126 15.15 -36.11 7.34
N LEU A 127 14.17 -35.25 7.12
CA LEU A 127 14.38 -33.79 7.06
C LEU A 127 14.21 -33.10 8.40
N ILE A 128 13.90 -33.84 9.46
CA ILE A 128 13.72 -33.32 10.82
C ILE A 128 14.85 -33.83 11.72
N GLU A 129 15.54 -32.90 12.38
CA GLU A 129 16.63 -33.18 13.31
C GLU A 129 16.20 -32.80 14.74
N GLU A 130 16.49 -33.64 15.72
CA GLU A 130 16.40 -33.28 17.14
C GLU A 130 17.73 -32.66 17.61
N LYS A 131 17.66 -31.52 18.30
CA LYS A 131 18.81 -30.90 18.96
C LYS A 131 18.41 -30.46 20.35
N GLU A 132 19.30 -30.68 21.31
CA GLU A 132 19.18 -30.10 22.65
C GLU A 132 19.82 -28.72 22.67
N ILE A 133 19.12 -27.74 23.23
CA ILE A 133 19.62 -26.37 23.42
C ILE A 133 19.42 -25.97 24.88
N ILE A 134 20.25 -25.04 25.35
CA ILE A 134 20.08 -24.43 26.68
C ILE A 134 19.27 -23.16 26.52
N GLN A 135 18.15 -23.05 27.24
CA GLN A 135 17.29 -21.87 27.30
C GLN A 135 17.06 -21.44 28.75
N LEU A 136 16.81 -20.15 28.97
CA LEU A 136 16.46 -19.64 30.29
C LEU A 136 15.01 -20.01 30.63
N TYR A 137 14.80 -20.47 31.87
CA TYR A 137 13.52 -20.94 32.39
C TYR A 137 13.19 -20.19 33.69
N SER A 138 11.98 -19.67 33.78
CA SER A 138 11.43 -19.06 34.99
C SER A 138 10.80 -20.15 35.86
N VAL A 139 11.37 -20.38 37.04
CA VAL A 139 10.89 -21.37 38.00
C VAL A 139 9.54 -20.98 38.57
N ASP A 140 9.35 -19.70 38.87
CA ASP A 140 8.10 -19.20 39.45
C ASP A 140 6.93 -19.25 38.45
N GLU A 141 7.20 -19.16 37.15
CA GLU A 141 6.19 -19.22 36.09
C GLU A 141 6.02 -20.61 35.47
N ASP A 142 6.85 -21.57 35.85
CA ASP A 142 6.93 -22.91 35.26
C ASP A 142 6.99 -22.84 33.72
N ARG A 143 7.89 -22.01 33.17
CA ARG A 143 8.04 -21.85 31.71
C ARG A 143 9.43 -21.44 31.24
N PHE A 144 9.78 -21.89 30.03
CA PHE A 144 10.89 -21.32 29.27
C PHE A 144 10.55 -19.90 28.82
N LEU A 145 11.53 -19.00 28.91
CA LEU A 145 11.41 -17.61 28.51
C LEU A 145 12.00 -17.43 27.11
N PRO A 146 11.19 -17.02 26.10
CA PRO A 146 11.72 -16.50 24.84
C PRO A 146 12.61 -15.28 25.09
N ASP A 147 13.58 -15.01 24.23
CA ASP A 147 14.56 -13.92 24.35
C ASP A 147 13.93 -12.55 24.68
N ARG A 148 12.78 -12.24 24.09
CA ARG A 148 12.04 -10.98 24.33
C ARG A 148 11.40 -10.88 25.73
N PHE A 149 11.22 -12.00 26.40
CA PHE A 149 10.69 -12.08 27.77
C PHE A 149 11.78 -12.13 28.82
N ILE A 150 13.03 -11.95 28.39
CA ILE A 150 14.17 -11.86 29.28
C ILE A 150 14.61 -10.40 29.26
N ARG A 151 14.61 -9.79 30.43
CA ARG A 151 15.20 -8.47 30.67
C ARG A 151 16.40 -8.67 31.59
N GLY A 152 17.38 -7.77 31.52
CA GLY A 152 18.51 -7.82 32.43
C GLY A 152 19.48 -6.69 32.18
N THR A 153 20.59 -6.73 32.90
CA THR A 153 21.65 -5.75 32.76
C THR A 153 22.57 -6.12 31.60
N CYS A 154 22.77 -5.18 30.67
CA CYS A 154 23.63 -5.37 29.52
C CYS A 154 25.10 -5.58 29.96
N PRO A 155 25.74 -6.71 29.59
CA PRO A 155 27.12 -6.98 29.98
C PRO A 155 28.14 -6.03 29.32
N HIS A 156 27.73 -5.29 28.29
CA HIS A 156 28.62 -4.39 27.53
C HIS A 156 28.56 -2.92 27.94
N CYS A 157 27.41 -2.43 28.42
CA CYS A 157 27.24 -1.01 28.73
C CYS A 157 26.57 -0.75 30.09
N GLY A 158 26.24 -1.79 30.85
CA GLY A 158 25.60 -1.66 32.17
C GLY A 158 24.13 -1.23 32.14
N TYR A 159 23.49 -1.12 30.98
CA TYR A 159 22.06 -0.77 30.90
C TYR A 159 21.19 -1.84 31.56
N GLU A 160 20.56 -1.52 32.69
CA GLU A 160 19.87 -2.46 33.60
C GLU A 160 18.62 -3.14 33.05
N ASN A 161 18.11 -2.68 31.89
CA ASN A 161 16.86 -3.16 31.32
C ASN A 161 16.99 -3.60 29.86
N ALA A 162 18.16 -4.09 29.46
CA ALA A 162 18.38 -4.69 28.14
C ALA A 162 17.47 -5.89 27.91
N ARG A 163 17.06 -6.11 26.66
CA ARG A 163 16.33 -7.33 26.26
C ARG A 163 17.31 -8.47 26.02
N GLY A 164 16.83 -9.70 26.13
CA GLY A 164 17.61 -10.91 25.83
C GLY A 164 18.17 -10.94 24.42
N ASP A 165 17.51 -10.32 23.44
CA ASP A 165 17.94 -10.30 22.05
C ASP A 165 18.80 -9.08 21.68
N GLN A 166 18.59 -7.94 22.34
CA GLN A 166 19.27 -6.70 22.01
C GLN A 166 19.25 -5.69 23.16
N CYS A 167 20.38 -5.00 23.38
CA CYS A 167 20.41 -3.84 24.26
C CYS A 167 19.79 -2.62 23.56
N GLU A 168 18.77 -2.02 24.16
CA GLU A 168 18.10 -0.82 23.62
C GLU A 168 18.99 0.44 23.72
N ASN A 169 19.99 0.43 24.62
CA ASN A 169 20.91 1.55 24.82
C ASN A 169 22.11 1.52 23.87
N CYS A 170 22.90 0.44 23.88
CA CYS A 170 24.09 0.33 23.02
C CYS A 170 23.84 -0.39 21.70
N THR A 171 22.60 -0.82 21.42
CA THR A 171 22.15 -1.51 20.20
C THR A 171 22.76 -2.88 19.92
N LYS A 172 23.67 -3.35 20.78
CA LYS A 172 24.34 -4.64 20.62
C LYS A 172 23.36 -5.81 20.73
N VAL A 173 23.50 -6.77 19.82
CA VAL A 173 22.79 -8.05 19.87
C VAL A 173 23.36 -8.86 21.02
N LEU A 174 22.49 -9.44 21.84
CA LEU A 174 22.85 -10.20 23.04
C LEU A 174 22.41 -11.65 22.89
N ASP A 175 23.12 -12.57 23.53
CA ASP A 175 22.54 -13.87 23.89
C ASP A 175 21.89 -13.69 25.28
N PRO A 176 20.61 -14.10 25.48
CA PRO A 176 19.94 -13.93 26.77
C PRO A 176 20.70 -14.55 27.94
N LYS A 177 21.52 -15.59 27.72
CA LYS A 177 22.35 -16.21 28.76
C LYS A 177 23.49 -15.32 29.24
N GLU A 178 23.85 -14.29 28.47
CA GLU A 178 24.91 -13.32 28.82
C GLU A 178 24.39 -12.13 29.62
N LEU A 179 23.07 -11.99 29.78
CA LEU A 179 22.49 -10.92 30.59
C LEU A 179 22.85 -11.11 32.06
N ILE A 180 23.31 -10.03 32.69
CA ILE A 180 23.56 -9.99 34.13
C ILE A 180 22.21 -9.75 34.83
N ASN A 181 21.93 -10.51 35.90
CA ASN A 181 20.64 -10.46 36.62
C ASN A 181 19.43 -10.59 35.68
N PRO A 182 19.31 -11.70 34.93
CA PRO A 182 18.16 -11.91 34.08
C PRO A 182 16.89 -11.93 34.92
N LYS A 183 15.83 -11.31 34.41
CA LYS A 183 14.51 -11.26 35.00
C LYS A 183 13.44 -11.48 33.94
N SER A 184 12.30 -12.03 34.38
CA SER A 184 11.16 -12.22 33.51
C SER A 184 10.53 -10.87 33.19
N ALA A 185 10.33 -10.59 31.90
CA ALA A 185 9.60 -9.40 31.48
C ALA A 185 8.09 -9.49 31.79
N ILE A 186 7.59 -10.70 32.08
CA ILE A 186 6.17 -10.95 32.36
C ILE A 186 5.86 -10.62 33.82
N THR A 187 6.59 -11.24 34.74
CA THR A 187 6.31 -11.17 36.19
C THR A 187 7.31 -10.35 36.98
N GLY A 188 8.47 -10.05 36.39
CA GLY A 188 9.61 -9.49 37.11
C GLY A 188 10.43 -10.51 37.91
N SER A 189 10.07 -11.80 37.89
CA SER A 189 10.78 -12.84 38.63
C SER A 189 12.28 -12.88 38.28
N LEU A 190 13.11 -13.02 39.33
CA LEU A 190 14.56 -13.22 39.25
C LEU A 190 14.96 -14.70 39.35
N ASN A 191 13.99 -15.59 39.60
CA ASN A 191 14.21 -17.01 39.77
C ASN A 191 14.32 -17.71 38.41
N ILE A 192 15.39 -17.35 37.68
CA ILE A 192 15.65 -17.79 36.31
C ILE A 192 16.89 -18.66 36.28
N GLU A 193 16.78 -19.83 35.66
CA GLU A 193 17.89 -20.75 35.49
C GLU A 193 18.01 -21.28 34.05
N PRO A 194 19.22 -21.55 33.56
CA PRO A 194 19.41 -22.22 32.29
C PRO A 194 19.00 -23.70 32.41
N ARG A 195 18.11 -24.16 31.53
CA ARG A 195 17.72 -25.58 31.43
C ARG A 195 17.94 -26.12 30.02
N PRO A 196 18.40 -27.37 29.86
CA PRO A 196 18.41 -28.04 28.56
C PRO A 196 16.98 -28.34 28.12
N THR A 197 16.71 -28.18 26.83
CA THR A 197 15.42 -28.46 26.22
C THR A 197 15.58 -28.93 24.79
N LYS A 198 14.84 -29.97 24.42
CA LYS A 198 14.90 -30.59 23.09
C LYS A 198 14.01 -29.84 22.10
N HIS A 199 14.52 -29.62 20.91
CA HIS A 199 13.77 -29.02 19.81
C HIS A 199 13.99 -29.77 18.51
N LEU A 200 12.93 -29.82 17.71
CA LEU A 200 12.99 -30.28 16.33
C LEU A 200 13.36 -29.13 15.40
N PHE A 201 14.21 -29.43 14.42
CA PHE A 201 14.68 -28.52 13.39
C PHE A 201 14.41 -29.11 12.01
N ILE A 202 13.92 -28.29 11.08
CA ILE A 202 13.92 -28.67 9.66
C ILE A 202 15.32 -28.46 9.09
N ASN A 203 15.90 -29.50 8.47
CA ASN A 203 17.20 -29.46 7.81
C ASN A 203 17.05 -28.81 6.42
N LEU A 204 16.99 -27.47 6.40
CA LEU A 204 16.98 -26.68 5.17
C LEU A 204 18.20 -26.91 4.26
N PRO A 205 19.44 -27.11 4.76
CA PRO A 205 20.57 -27.43 3.89
C PRO A 205 20.31 -28.58 2.92
N ARG A 206 19.63 -29.66 3.36
CA ARG A 206 19.34 -30.84 2.53
C ARG A 206 18.45 -30.55 1.32
N VAL A 207 17.58 -29.55 1.40
CA VAL A 207 16.63 -29.19 0.33
C VAL A 207 17.03 -27.91 -0.42
N GLN A 208 18.13 -27.28 -0.05
CA GLN A 208 18.57 -26.00 -0.63
C GLN A 208 18.71 -26.09 -2.16
N ASN A 209 19.31 -27.16 -2.69
CA ASN A 209 19.52 -27.29 -4.14
C ASN A 209 18.19 -27.32 -4.92
N LEU A 210 17.16 -27.98 -4.39
CA LEU A 210 15.82 -28.03 -4.99
C LEU A 210 15.17 -26.64 -4.98
N ILE A 211 15.27 -25.92 -3.86
CA ILE A 211 14.73 -24.56 -3.73
C ILE A 211 15.46 -23.61 -4.66
N SER A 212 16.79 -23.70 -4.75
CA SER A 212 17.61 -22.89 -5.66
C SER A 212 17.24 -23.10 -7.11
N ALA A 213 17.06 -24.35 -7.54
CA ALA A 213 16.63 -24.67 -8.90
C ALA A 213 15.22 -24.13 -9.19
N TRP A 214 14.29 -24.27 -8.23
CA TRP A 214 12.95 -23.71 -8.36
C TRP A 214 12.97 -22.18 -8.43
N VAL A 215 13.69 -21.49 -7.55
CA VAL A 215 13.80 -20.02 -7.57
C VAL A 215 14.43 -19.54 -8.89
N GLU A 216 15.48 -20.20 -9.40
CA GLU A 216 16.08 -19.86 -10.69
C GLU A 216 15.08 -20.00 -11.84
N SER A 217 14.23 -21.03 -11.83
CA SER A 217 13.16 -21.20 -12.83
C SER A 217 12.14 -20.05 -12.85
N LYS A 218 12.12 -19.22 -11.79
CA LYS A 218 11.20 -18.08 -11.65
C LYS A 218 11.82 -16.73 -12.00
N LYS A 219 13.10 -16.67 -12.39
CA LYS A 219 13.86 -15.44 -12.66
C LYS A 219 13.13 -14.44 -13.57
N GLU A 220 12.55 -14.91 -14.67
CA GLU A 220 11.87 -14.07 -15.66
C GLU A 220 10.41 -13.74 -15.28
N LYS A 221 9.86 -14.42 -14.27
CA LYS A 221 8.44 -14.35 -13.92
C LYS A 221 8.17 -13.60 -12.63
N TRP A 222 9.05 -13.74 -11.64
CA TRP A 222 8.86 -13.10 -10.35
C TRP A 222 9.21 -11.62 -10.37
N PRO A 223 8.50 -10.80 -9.59
CA PRO A 223 8.93 -9.44 -9.32
C PRO A 223 10.37 -9.41 -8.80
N ARG A 224 11.15 -8.42 -9.29
CA ARG A 224 12.59 -8.29 -8.98
C ARG A 224 12.88 -8.32 -7.48
N THR A 225 12.06 -7.64 -6.67
CA THR A 225 12.18 -7.61 -5.19
C THR A 225 12.08 -9.02 -4.58
N SER A 226 11.08 -9.80 -4.99
CA SER A 226 10.89 -11.14 -4.44
C SER A 226 12.00 -12.10 -4.85
N TYR A 227 12.41 -12.05 -6.12
CA TYR A 227 13.52 -12.85 -6.63
C TYR A 227 14.86 -12.50 -5.95
N SER A 228 15.17 -11.21 -5.80
CA SER A 228 16.44 -10.77 -5.20
C SER A 228 16.54 -11.17 -3.73
N ILE A 229 15.45 -11.04 -2.96
CA ILE A 229 15.39 -11.49 -1.55
C ILE A 229 15.60 -12.99 -1.47
N ALA A 230 14.91 -13.78 -2.30
CA ALA A 230 15.07 -15.23 -2.32
C ALA A 230 16.52 -15.65 -2.64
N LYS A 231 17.13 -15.07 -3.69
CA LYS A 231 18.52 -15.35 -4.07
C LYS A 231 19.51 -14.96 -2.98
N LYS A 232 19.30 -13.83 -2.28
CA LYS A 232 20.15 -13.41 -1.17
C LYS A 232 20.20 -14.49 -0.07
N TRP A 233 19.04 -14.97 0.37
CA TRP A 233 18.96 -16.01 1.41
C TRP A 233 19.60 -17.33 0.98
N LEU A 234 19.45 -17.72 -0.29
CA LEU A 234 20.05 -18.95 -0.82
C LEU A 234 21.57 -18.83 -0.95
N ASN A 235 22.09 -17.67 -1.35
CA ASN A 235 23.52 -17.41 -1.48
C ASN A 235 24.24 -17.38 -0.12
N GLU A 236 23.57 -16.95 0.95
CA GLU A 236 24.12 -16.96 2.32
C GLU A 236 24.28 -18.39 2.89
N GLY A 237 23.61 -19.38 2.30
CA GLY A 237 23.56 -20.75 2.78
C GLY A 237 22.48 -20.94 3.86
N LEU A 238 21.53 -21.83 3.56
CA LEU A 238 20.44 -22.17 4.47
C LEU A 238 20.96 -22.99 5.65
N ARG A 239 20.46 -22.67 6.85
CA ARG A 239 20.78 -23.38 8.09
C ARG A 239 19.53 -24.08 8.62
N SER A 240 19.69 -25.15 9.39
CA SER A 240 18.55 -25.79 10.05
C SER A 240 17.78 -24.78 10.92
N ARG A 241 16.45 -24.81 10.89
CA ARG A 241 15.59 -23.89 11.64
C ARG A 241 14.70 -24.66 12.59
N SER A 242 14.61 -24.22 13.85
CA SER A 242 13.74 -24.85 14.84
C SER A 242 12.28 -24.66 14.45
N ILE A 243 11.53 -25.77 14.44
CA ILE A 243 10.09 -25.83 14.14
C ILE A 243 9.25 -26.09 15.39
N THR A 244 9.82 -26.03 16.59
CA THR A 244 9.11 -26.29 17.86
C THR A 244 9.34 -25.19 18.88
N ARG A 245 8.39 -24.97 19.78
CA ARG A 245 8.48 -24.01 20.88
C ARG A 245 7.86 -24.56 22.17
N ASP A 246 8.39 -24.11 23.29
CA ASP A 246 7.86 -24.35 24.64
C ASP A 246 6.72 -23.37 24.95
N LEU A 247 5.62 -23.50 24.21
CA LEU A 247 4.41 -22.72 24.42
C LEU A 247 3.22 -23.65 24.67
N LYS A 248 2.21 -23.13 25.38
CA LYS A 248 0.97 -23.85 25.64
C LYS A 248 0.01 -23.70 24.47
N TRP A 249 -0.09 -22.48 23.91
CA TRP A 249 -0.95 -22.17 22.76
C TRP A 249 -0.27 -22.45 21.41
N GLY A 250 -0.78 -23.44 20.68
CA GLY A 250 -0.30 -23.83 19.35
C GLY A 250 -0.61 -25.29 19.00
N ILE A 251 -0.16 -25.73 17.83
CA ILE A 251 -0.39 -27.10 17.34
C ILE A 251 0.56 -28.07 18.04
N LYS A 252 0.02 -29.03 18.78
CA LYS A 252 0.81 -30.06 19.49
C LYS A 252 1.61 -30.94 18.52
N VAL A 253 2.86 -31.19 18.89
CA VAL A 253 3.81 -32.03 18.14
C VAL A 253 3.49 -33.51 18.39
N PRO A 254 3.28 -34.34 17.34
CA PRO A 254 2.86 -35.72 17.51
C PRO A 254 4.06 -36.67 17.70
N LEU A 255 4.95 -36.37 18.64
CA LEU A 255 6.10 -37.21 19.02
C LEU A 255 6.15 -37.40 20.54
N LYS A 256 6.60 -38.59 20.98
CA LYS A 256 6.84 -38.90 22.38
C LYS A 256 7.94 -37.99 22.94
N GLY A 257 7.72 -37.39 24.12
CA GLY A 257 8.64 -36.44 24.74
C GLY A 257 8.45 -34.98 24.30
N TYR A 258 7.45 -34.70 23.45
CA TYR A 258 7.09 -33.36 22.97
C TYR A 258 5.67 -32.94 23.40
N GLU A 259 5.08 -33.57 24.41
CA GLU A 259 3.70 -33.36 24.86
C GLU A 259 3.44 -31.91 25.31
N ASN A 260 4.47 -31.28 25.89
CA ASN A 260 4.44 -29.89 26.36
C ASN A 260 4.94 -28.88 25.32
N LYS A 261 5.17 -29.30 24.08
CA LYS A 261 5.67 -28.46 22.98
C LYS A 261 4.63 -28.29 21.89
N VAL A 262 4.73 -27.17 21.19
CA VAL A 262 3.93 -26.86 20.02
C VAL A 262 4.83 -26.60 18.82
N PHE A 263 4.28 -26.73 17.61
CA PHE A 263 4.96 -26.24 16.42
C PHE A 263 5.16 -24.73 16.51
N TYR A 264 6.32 -24.29 16.03
CA TYR A 264 6.64 -22.87 15.94
C TYR A 264 5.78 -22.23 14.84
N VAL A 265 5.23 -21.04 15.12
CA VAL A 265 4.30 -20.33 14.22
C VAL A 265 4.82 -20.19 12.77
N TRP A 266 6.13 -20.04 12.59
CA TRP A 266 6.72 -19.92 11.26
C TRP A 266 6.72 -21.22 10.44
N PHE A 267 6.46 -22.37 11.08
CA PHE A 267 6.28 -23.66 10.42
C PHE A 267 4.82 -23.88 10.02
N ASP A 268 3.86 -23.63 10.91
CA ASP A 268 2.44 -23.94 10.66
C ASP A 268 1.63 -22.79 10.04
N ALA A 269 2.03 -21.52 10.20
CA ALA A 269 1.27 -20.40 9.63
C ALA A 269 1.13 -20.50 8.10
N PRO A 270 2.18 -20.80 7.30
CA PRO A 270 2.01 -21.00 5.85
C PRO A 270 1.14 -22.21 5.50
N ILE A 271 1.14 -23.24 6.35
CA ILE A 271 0.26 -24.41 6.19
C ILE A 271 -1.22 -24.00 6.35
N GLY A 272 -1.48 -22.91 7.08
CA GLY A 272 -2.78 -22.26 7.22
C GLY A 272 -3.47 -21.93 5.90
N TYR A 273 -2.74 -21.69 4.80
CA TYR A 273 -3.37 -21.51 3.48
C TYR A 273 -4.09 -22.78 3.01
N ILE A 274 -3.47 -23.95 3.24
CA ILE A 274 -4.08 -25.25 2.92
C ILE A 274 -5.22 -25.53 3.90
N GLY A 275 -4.98 -25.32 5.20
CA GLY A 275 -5.99 -25.50 6.26
C GLY A 275 -7.27 -24.70 5.98
N ALA A 276 -7.14 -23.42 5.63
CA ALA A 276 -8.25 -22.57 5.23
C ALA A 276 -8.94 -23.05 3.95
N THR A 277 -8.18 -23.53 2.95
CA THR A 277 -8.79 -24.09 1.74
C THR A 277 -9.57 -25.37 2.02
N ILE A 278 -9.13 -26.20 2.98
CA ILE A 278 -9.89 -27.36 3.46
C ILE A 278 -11.18 -26.90 4.15
N GLN A 279 -11.14 -25.86 4.99
CA GLN A 279 -12.34 -25.28 5.60
C GLN A 279 -13.33 -24.81 4.54
N TRP A 280 -12.87 -24.11 3.49
CA TRP A 280 -13.71 -23.74 2.35
C TRP A 280 -14.34 -24.96 1.67
N SER A 281 -13.53 -25.96 1.36
CA SER A 281 -13.93 -27.22 0.72
C SER A 281 -15.05 -27.90 1.50
N ASN A 282 -14.93 -27.95 2.83
CA ASN A 282 -15.93 -28.50 3.73
C ASN A 282 -17.19 -27.63 3.76
N LYS A 283 -17.03 -26.30 3.84
CA LYS A 283 -18.13 -25.32 3.89
C LYS A 283 -19.03 -25.40 2.65
N ILE A 284 -18.48 -25.68 1.47
CA ILE A 284 -19.26 -25.83 0.23
C ILE A 284 -19.80 -27.25 0.02
N GLY A 285 -19.66 -28.15 1.00
CA GLY A 285 -20.13 -29.54 0.90
C GLY A 285 -19.31 -30.43 -0.05
N LYS A 286 -18.08 -30.03 -0.41
CA LYS A 286 -17.20 -30.78 -1.32
C LYS A 286 -15.83 -30.99 -0.66
N PRO A 287 -15.67 -31.94 0.28
CA PRO A 287 -14.48 -32.05 1.15
C PRO A 287 -13.16 -32.34 0.44
N ASN A 288 -13.18 -32.80 -0.82
CA ASN A 288 -11.97 -33.04 -1.62
C ASN A 288 -11.64 -31.90 -2.60
N GLN A 289 -12.49 -30.88 -2.73
CA GLN A 289 -12.29 -29.79 -3.69
C GLN A 289 -10.97 -29.02 -3.47
N TRP A 290 -10.49 -28.91 -2.24
CA TRP A 290 -9.19 -28.26 -1.96
C TRP A 290 -8.02 -28.92 -2.69
N LYS A 291 -8.07 -30.25 -2.91
CA LYS A 291 -7.03 -30.98 -3.66
C LYS A 291 -6.98 -30.54 -5.11
N ASN A 292 -8.12 -30.16 -5.69
CA ASN A 292 -8.17 -29.67 -7.07
C ASN A 292 -7.40 -28.37 -7.28
N TYR A 293 -7.10 -27.62 -6.21
CA TYR A 293 -6.26 -26.41 -6.27
C TYR A 293 -4.85 -26.68 -5.73
N TRP A 294 -4.70 -27.47 -4.67
CA TRP A 294 -3.40 -27.67 -4.03
C TRP A 294 -2.58 -28.84 -4.56
N LYS A 295 -3.18 -29.75 -5.34
CA LYS A 295 -2.54 -30.98 -5.85
C LYS A 295 -2.59 -31.12 -7.38
N ASP A 296 -3.24 -30.19 -8.08
CA ASP A 296 -3.25 -30.15 -9.54
C ASP A 296 -2.11 -29.25 -10.02
N SER A 297 -1.12 -29.82 -10.72
CA SER A 297 0.06 -29.13 -11.23
C SER A 297 -0.23 -28.01 -12.22
N ASN A 298 -1.44 -27.95 -12.79
CA ASN A 298 -1.89 -26.84 -13.64
C ASN A 298 -2.40 -25.64 -12.86
N THR A 299 -2.52 -25.75 -11.52
CA THR A 299 -2.97 -24.63 -10.68
C THR A 299 -1.85 -23.62 -10.49
N LYS A 300 -2.17 -22.34 -10.70
CA LYS A 300 -1.26 -21.23 -10.44
C LYS A 300 -1.49 -20.66 -9.05
N LEU A 301 -0.55 -20.88 -8.14
CA LEU A 301 -0.54 -20.27 -6.81
C LEU A 301 0.11 -18.87 -6.88
N VAL A 302 -0.65 -17.83 -6.56
CA VAL A 302 -0.18 -16.43 -6.52
C VAL A 302 -0.27 -15.91 -5.10
N GLN A 303 0.86 -15.52 -4.51
CA GLN A 303 0.93 -15.09 -3.11
C GLN A 303 1.32 -13.62 -2.98
N PHE A 304 0.53 -12.84 -2.24
CA PHE A 304 0.75 -11.42 -1.99
C PHE A 304 1.17 -11.19 -0.52
N MET A 305 2.25 -10.46 -0.30
CA MET A 305 2.81 -10.24 1.03
C MET A 305 3.72 -9.01 1.11
N GLY A 306 3.99 -8.52 2.32
CA GLY A 306 5.10 -7.57 2.55
C GLY A 306 6.46 -8.24 2.38
N LYS A 307 7.49 -7.46 2.06
CA LYS A 307 8.87 -7.94 1.81
C LYS A 307 9.43 -8.82 2.93
N ASP A 308 9.04 -8.54 4.17
CA ASP A 308 9.50 -9.27 5.36
C ASP A 308 9.05 -10.75 5.36
N ASN A 309 7.95 -11.07 4.67
CA ASN A 309 7.42 -12.44 4.55
C ASN A 309 7.98 -13.20 3.34
N VAL A 310 8.66 -12.53 2.42
CA VAL A 310 9.19 -13.14 1.19
C VAL A 310 10.16 -14.30 1.48
N PRO A 311 11.14 -14.19 2.40
CA PRO A 311 12.05 -15.30 2.68
C PRO A 311 11.30 -16.56 3.11
N PHE A 312 10.26 -16.43 3.93
CA PHE A 312 9.47 -17.55 4.40
C PHE A 312 8.72 -18.25 3.26
N HIS A 313 8.17 -17.50 2.31
CA HIS A 313 7.40 -18.04 1.18
C HIS A 313 8.26 -18.48 -0.01
N THR A 314 9.55 -18.14 0.01
CA THR A 314 10.50 -18.51 -1.06
C THR A 314 11.55 -19.52 -0.59
N VAL A 315 11.66 -19.76 0.71
CA VAL A 315 12.62 -20.69 1.31
C VAL A 315 11.91 -21.71 2.20
N THR A 316 11.46 -21.31 3.40
CA THR A 316 10.99 -22.26 4.43
C THR A 316 9.70 -22.99 4.06
N TRP A 317 8.75 -22.28 3.46
CA TRP A 317 7.50 -22.87 3.01
C TRP A 317 7.70 -23.84 1.82
N PRO A 318 8.41 -23.44 0.74
CA PRO A 318 8.80 -24.38 -0.30
C PRO A 318 9.62 -25.57 0.21
N ALA A 319 10.51 -25.38 1.18
CA ALA A 319 11.25 -26.47 1.83
C ALA A 319 10.32 -27.50 2.45
N THR A 320 9.26 -27.04 3.15
CA THR A 320 8.23 -27.89 3.74
C THR A 320 7.47 -28.67 2.66
N MET A 321 7.11 -28.00 1.56
CA MET A 321 6.35 -28.61 0.47
C MET A 321 7.15 -29.60 -0.38
N MET A 322 8.35 -29.21 -0.80
CA MET A 322 9.26 -30.08 -1.54
C MET A 322 9.75 -31.24 -0.66
N GLY A 323 10.06 -30.96 0.60
CA GLY A 323 10.54 -31.96 1.54
C GLY A 323 9.48 -33.00 1.90
N ALA A 324 8.20 -32.63 1.93
CA ALA A 324 7.11 -33.58 2.14
C ALA A 324 6.86 -34.49 0.93
N ASP A 325 7.33 -34.08 -0.26
CA ASP A 325 7.23 -34.77 -1.55
C ASP A 325 5.86 -35.43 -1.80
N ASP A 326 4.82 -34.60 -1.71
CA ASP A 326 3.43 -35.08 -1.76
C ASP A 326 2.64 -34.47 -2.93
N GLY A 327 3.31 -33.84 -3.89
CA GLY A 327 2.66 -33.22 -5.06
C GLY A 327 1.86 -31.95 -4.74
N PHE A 328 2.25 -31.20 -3.72
CA PHE A 328 1.67 -29.87 -3.49
C PHE A 328 2.15 -28.85 -4.52
N VAL A 329 1.25 -27.99 -4.98
CA VAL A 329 1.62 -26.87 -5.86
C VAL A 329 2.50 -25.87 -5.12
N LEU A 330 3.55 -25.42 -5.80
CA LEU A 330 4.42 -24.36 -5.33
C LEU A 330 3.97 -23.01 -5.88
N ALA A 331 4.43 -21.92 -5.26
CA ALA A 331 4.09 -20.58 -5.73
C ALA A 331 4.51 -20.39 -7.19
N ASP A 332 3.54 -20.09 -8.03
CA ASP A 332 3.78 -19.67 -9.39
C ASP A 332 4.38 -18.26 -9.41
N VAL A 333 3.83 -17.38 -8.56
CA VAL A 333 4.36 -16.03 -8.29
C VAL A 333 4.28 -15.69 -6.80
N VAL A 334 5.35 -15.10 -6.27
CA VAL A 334 5.36 -14.42 -4.97
C VAL A 334 5.54 -12.93 -5.23
N LYS A 335 4.56 -12.10 -4.82
CA LYS A 335 4.61 -10.63 -4.93
C LYS A 335 4.85 -10.03 -3.55
N GLY A 336 6.08 -9.56 -3.35
CA GLY A 336 6.49 -8.74 -2.21
C GLY A 336 6.17 -7.26 -2.42
N PHE A 337 5.64 -6.60 -1.40
CA PHE A 337 5.48 -5.15 -1.34
C PHE A 337 6.46 -4.54 -0.33
N GLU A 338 6.93 -3.34 -0.66
CA GLU A 338 7.71 -2.46 0.21
C GLU A 338 6.79 -1.84 1.30
N TRP A 339 7.33 -1.00 2.18
CA TRP A 339 6.55 -0.44 3.27
C TRP A 339 5.72 0.77 2.84
N LEU A 340 4.50 0.87 3.38
CA LEU A 340 3.75 2.11 3.39
C LEU A 340 4.08 2.88 4.66
N ASN A 341 4.66 4.06 4.51
CA ASN A 341 4.87 5.06 5.54
C ASN A 341 3.62 5.96 5.68
N TYR A 342 3.59 6.77 6.72
CA TYR A 342 2.49 7.66 7.08
C TYR A 342 3.03 9.03 7.47
N GLU A 343 2.73 10.04 6.67
CA GLU A 343 3.10 11.46 6.85
C GLU A 343 4.60 11.60 7.19
N GLY A 344 5.46 10.98 6.39
CA GLY A 344 6.92 11.01 6.50
C GLY A 344 7.54 10.12 7.60
N GLY A 345 6.75 9.25 8.23
CA GLY A 345 7.23 8.36 9.30
C GLY A 345 6.54 6.99 9.31
N LYS A 346 6.93 6.10 10.21
CA LYS A 346 6.31 4.75 10.29
C LYS A 346 4.95 4.81 11.01
N PHE A 347 4.08 3.85 10.69
CA PHE A 347 2.92 3.54 11.52
C PHE A 347 3.39 3.12 12.92
N SER A 348 2.68 3.55 13.97
CA SER A 348 3.00 3.18 15.35
C SER A 348 1.75 3.09 16.21
N THR A 349 1.44 1.88 16.67
CA THR A 349 0.32 1.62 17.58
C THR A 349 0.51 2.32 18.93
N SER A 350 1.72 2.26 19.50
CA SER A 350 2.00 2.85 20.83
C SER A 350 2.00 4.37 20.83
N GLN A 351 2.33 5.00 19.71
CA GLN A 351 2.30 6.47 19.56
C GLN A 351 1.00 6.98 18.91
N ASN A 352 0.01 6.09 18.73
CA ASN A 352 -1.25 6.38 18.04
C ASN A 352 -1.04 7.13 16.70
N ARG A 353 -0.03 6.71 15.94
CA ARG A 353 0.38 7.31 14.67
C ARG A 353 -0.02 6.42 13.50
N GLY A 354 -0.77 7.00 12.57
CA GLY A 354 -1.32 6.31 11.42
C GLY A 354 -2.79 5.92 11.61
N VAL A 355 -3.37 5.33 10.57
CA VAL A 355 -4.79 4.98 10.51
C VAL A 355 -4.95 3.47 10.56
N PHE A 356 -5.75 2.99 11.52
CA PHE A 356 -6.18 1.60 11.59
C PHE A 356 -7.45 1.37 10.75
N LEU A 357 -7.68 0.13 10.33
CA LEU A 357 -8.73 -0.16 9.34
C LEU A 357 -10.15 0.13 9.83
N ASP A 358 -10.46 -0.13 11.09
CA ASP A 358 -11.72 0.26 11.73
C ASP A 358 -11.90 1.79 11.74
N GLN A 359 -10.83 2.53 12.08
CA GLN A 359 -10.82 3.99 12.11
C GLN A 359 -10.98 4.58 10.69
N ALA A 360 -10.40 3.94 9.68
CA ALA A 360 -10.54 4.33 8.28
C ALA A 360 -12.00 4.22 7.82
N LEU A 361 -12.67 3.08 8.08
CA LEU A 361 -14.09 2.88 7.74
C LEU A 361 -15.02 3.84 8.50
N ALA A 362 -14.69 4.19 9.74
CA ALA A 362 -15.43 5.19 10.50
C ALA A 362 -15.25 6.62 9.94
N THR A 363 -14.25 6.85 9.07
CA THR A 363 -13.90 8.18 8.58
C THR A 363 -14.39 8.44 7.15
N TYR A 364 -14.14 7.51 6.22
CA TYR A 364 -14.55 7.63 4.81
C TYR A 364 -14.96 6.26 4.23
N PRO A 365 -15.78 6.24 3.16
CA PRO A 365 -16.16 5.01 2.47
C PRO A 365 -14.96 4.17 2.03
N ALA A 366 -15.12 2.84 2.04
CA ALA A 366 -14.06 1.88 1.73
C ALA A 366 -13.35 2.17 0.40
N ASP A 367 -14.12 2.48 -0.65
CA ASP A 367 -13.58 2.72 -1.99
C ASP A 367 -12.62 3.90 -2.09
N TYR A 368 -12.75 4.91 -1.20
CA TYR A 368 -11.82 6.04 -1.19
C TYR A 368 -10.43 5.56 -0.76
N TRP A 369 -10.39 4.73 0.28
CA TRP A 369 -9.17 4.09 0.78
C TRP A 369 -8.60 3.13 -0.23
N ARG A 370 -9.44 2.25 -0.80
CA ARG A 370 -9.00 1.27 -1.81
C ARG A 370 -8.33 1.97 -2.99
N TYR A 371 -8.98 3.00 -3.54
CA TYR A 371 -8.45 3.76 -4.69
C TYR A 371 -7.11 4.40 -4.35
N TYR A 372 -7.03 5.20 -3.28
CA TYR A 372 -5.81 5.91 -2.97
C TYR A 372 -4.66 4.97 -2.61
N LEU A 373 -4.90 3.93 -1.81
CA LEU A 373 -3.85 2.99 -1.44
C LEU A 373 -3.31 2.23 -2.66
N LEU A 374 -4.15 1.88 -3.64
CA LEU A 374 -3.69 1.26 -4.89
C LEU A 374 -2.94 2.25 -5.78
N LEU A 375 -3.32 3.53 -5.78
CA LEU A 375 -2.61 4.59 -6.49
C LEU A 375 -1.19 4.78 -5.97
N ILE A 376 -0.98 4.60 -4.66
CA ILE A 376 0.33 4.69 -4.01
C ILE A 376 0.88 3.33 -3.55
N ALA A 377 0.48 2.22 -4.17
CA ALA A 377 0.87 0.89 -3.68
C ALA A 377 2.40 0.73 -3.65
N PRO A 378 3.04 0.32 -2.54
CA PRO A 378 4.50 0.22 -2.44
C PRO A 378 5.06 -1.00 -3.22
N GLU A 379 4.95 -0.98 -4.55
CA GLU A 379 5.31 -2.11 -5.41
C GLU A 379 6.80 -2.25 -5.69
N ARG A 380 7.54 -1.13 -5.63
CA ARG A 380 8.95 -1.04 -6.05
C ARG A 380 9.85 -0.36 -5.02
N HIS A 381 9.29 0.60 -4.28
CA HIS A 381 9.95 1.35 -3.21
C HIS A 381 8.91 1.64 -2.13
N ASP A 382 9.39 2.00 -0.94
CA ASP A 382 8.53 2.48 0.14
C ASP A 382 7.75 3.71 -0.35
N THR A 383 6.47 3.80 0.01
CA THR A 383 5.60 4.94 -0.35
C THR A 383 5.10 5.61 0.92
N ASP A 384 4.54 6.81 0.81
CA ASP A 384 4.04 7.56 1.96
C ASP A 384 2.57 7.93 1.79
N PHE A 385 1.76 7.56 2.78
CA PHE A 385 0.38 8.03 2.87
C PHE A 385 0.38 9.48 3.36
N THR A 386 -0.27 10.37 2.60
CA THR A 386 -0.52 11.75 3.02
C THR A 386 -2.01 12.08 2.91
N TRP A 387 -2.54 12.85 3.85
CA TRP A 387 -3.95 13.27 3.78
C TRP A 387 -4.23 14.23 2.62
N SER A 388 -3.24 15.03 2.22
CA SER A 388 -3.33 15.88 1.02
C SER A 388 -3.40 15.03 -0.26
N GLY A 389 -2.58 13.98 -0.35
CA GLY A 389 -2.65 13.01 -1.44
C GLY A 389 -4.00 12.28 -1.48
N PHE A 390 -4.51 11.86 -0.32
CA PHE A 390 -5.83 11.23 -0.21
C PHE A 390 -6.96 12.17 -0.67
N GLN A 391 -6.94 13.43 -0.21
CA GLN A 391 -7.88 14.46 -0.64
C GLN A 391 -7.82 14.68 -2.15
N ASN A 392 -6.61 14.79 -2.72
CA ASN A 392 -6.42 14.99 -4.15
C ASN A 392 -6.97 13.82 -4.97
N ALA A 393 -6.68 12.59 -4.57
CA ALA A 393 -7.19 11.39 -5.23
C ALA A 393 -8.73 11.34 -5.21
N VAL A 394 -9.35 11.65 -4.07
CA VAL A 394 -10.82 11.69 -3.95
C VAL A 394 -11.42 12.83 -4.76
N ASN A 395 -10.90 14.05 -4.61
CA ASN A 395 -11.50 15.24 -5.21
C ASN A 395 -11.27 15.28 -6.72
N ASN A 396 -10.02 15.06 -7.16
CA ASN A 396 -9.63 15.27 -8.54
C ASN A 396 -9.89 14.04 -9.40
N ASP A 397 -9.72 12.83 -8.88
CA ASP A 397 -9.90 11.65 -9.70
C ASP A 397 -11.32 11.10 -9.55
N LEU A 398 -11.69 10.71 -8.33
CA LEU A 398 -13.00 10.10 -8.09
C LEU A 398 -14.13 11.09 -8.37
N ALA A 399 -14.14 12.25 -7.72
CA ALA A 399 -15.23 13.22 -7.87
C ALA A 399 -15.20 13.95 -9.22
N ASN A 400 -14.07 14.53 -9.62
CA ASN A 400 -14.02 15.40 -10.82
C ASN A 400 -13.89 14.64 -12.15
N LEU A 401 -13.37 13.41 -12.19
CA LEU A 401 -13.30 12.64 -13.43
C LEU A 401 -14.44 11.63 -13.51
N LEU A 402 -14.41 10.56 -12.70
CA LEU A 402 -15.40 9.48 -12.78
C LEU A 402 -16.80 9.98 -12.37
N GLY A 403 -16.90 10.60 -11.20
CA GLY A 403 -18.14 11.09 -10.62
C GLY A 403 -18.84 12.11 -11.51
N ASN A 404 -18.08 13.11 -11.97
CA ASN A 404 -18.58 14.15 -12.85
C ASN A 404 -19.10 13.61 -14.18
N PHE A 405 -18.35 12.70 -14.83
CA PHE A 405 -18.77 12.12 -16.11
C PHE A 405 -20.09 11.35 -15.99
N VAL A 406 -20.19 10.46 -15.00
CA VAL A 406 -21.41 9.68 -14.75
C VAL A 406 -22.56 10.62 -14.40
N HIS A 407 -22.36 11.55 -13.46
CA HIS A 407 -23.41 12.47 -13.02
C HIS A 407 -23.94 13.35 -14.15
N ARG A 408 -23.05 13.94 -14.98
CA ARG A 408 -23.46 14.74 -16.15
C ARG A 408 -24.27 13.89 -17.11
N THR A 409 -23.75 12.73 -17.50
CA THR A 409 -24.44 11.80 -18.42
C THR A 409 -25.86 11.52 -17.98
N LEU A 410 -26.03 11.10 -16.72
CA LEU A 410 -27.34 10.76 -16.16
C LEU A 410 -28.27 11.97 -16.08
N THR A 411 -27.76 13.12 -15.65
CA THR A 411 -28.55 14.37 -15.54
C THR A 411 -29.11 14.81 -16.88
N PHE A 412 -28.30 14.75 -17.94
CA PHE A 412 -28.73 15.12 -19.28
C PHE A 412 -29.77 14.14 -19.85
N ILE A 413 -29.60 12.84 -19.63
CA ILE A 413 -30.61 11.84 -20.05
C ILE A 413 -31.92 12.04 -19.29
N HIS A 414 -31.86 12.28 -17.98
CA HIS A 414 -33.05 12.62 -17.19
C HIS A 414 -33.79 13.84 -17.71
N ARG A 415 -33.05 14.91 -18.04
CA ARG A 415 -33.64 16.18 -18.46
C ARG A 415 -34.21 16.13 -19.89
N GLU A 416 -33.51 15.51 -20.83
CA GLU A 416 -33.84 15.58 -22.26
C GLU A 416 -34.66 14.38 -22.77
N PHE A 417 -34.65 13.26 -22.02
CA PHE A 417 -35.24 11.98 -22.41
C PHE A 417 -36.00 11.30 -21.26
N GLU A 418 -36.41 12.05 -20.23
CA GLU A 418 -37.23 11.56 -19.11
C GLU A 418 -36.65 10.31 -18.42
N GLY A 419 -35.32 10.24 -18.36
CA GLY A 419 -34.58 9.14 -17.72
C GLY A 419 -34.54 7.85 -18.53
N LYS A 420 -35.11 7.81 -19.74
CA LYS A 420 -35.01 6.66 -20.65
C LYS A 420 -33.75 6.81 -21.51
N ILE A 421 -32.89 5.79 -21.52
CA ILE A 421 -31.69 5.81 -22.36
C ILE A 421 -32.10 5.64 -23.83
N PRO A 422 -31.83 6.61 -24.72
CA PRO A 422 -32.23 6.50 -26.12
C PRO A 422 -31.43 5.42 -26.88
N PRO A 423 -31.89 4.95 -28.04
CA PRO A 423 -31.10 4.05 -28.88
C PRO A 423 -29.83 4.74 -29.41
N ILE A 424 -28.81 3.93 -29.70
CA ILE A 424 -27.64 4.38 -30.46
C ILE A 424 -28.01 4.23 -31.94
N GLU A 425 -28.09 5.35 -32.66
CA GLU A 425 -28.34 5.36 -34.10
C GLU A 425 -27.00 5.31 -34.87
N VAL A 426 -26.64 6.37 -35.60
CA VAL A 426 -25.42 6.42 -36.41
C VAL A 426 -24.25 6.97 -35.59
N LEU A 427 -23.21 6.17 -35.42
CA LEU A 427 -21.95 6.58 -34.79
C LEU A 427 -21.09 7.41 -35.75
N ASP A 428 -20.67 8.59 -35.33
CA ASP A 428 -19.69 9.39 -36.07
C ASP A 428 -18.24 9.00 -35.73
N GLU A 429 -17.28 9.71 -36.31
CA GLU A 429 -15.85 9.43 -36.12
C GLU A 429 -15.38 9.61 -34.68
N LEU A 430 -15.94 10.58 -33.95
CA LEU A 430 -15.57 10.83 -32.56
C LEU A 430 -16.14 9.75 -31.64
N ASP A 431 -17.36 9.27 -31.92
CA ASP A 431 -17.97 8.11 -31.24
C ASP A 431 -17.13 6.84 -31.43
N LYS A 432 -16.74 6.56 -32.68
CA LYS A 432 -15.88 5.41 -33.00
C LYS A 432 -14.54 5.51 -32.28
N LYS A 433 -13.94 6.70 -32.23
CA LYS A 433 -12.64 6.94 -31.58
C LYS A 433 -12.68 6.64 -30.08
N ILE A 434 -13.71 7.10 -29.36
CA ILE A 434 -13.83 6.79 -27.92
C ILE A 434 -14.14 5.31 -27.67
N LEU A 435 -14.90 4.65 -28.54
CA LEU A 435 -15.15 3.21 -28.43
C LEU A 435 -13.89 2.38 -28.70
N VAL A 436 -13.00 2.82 -29.59
CA VAL A 436 -11.68 2.19 -29.77
C VAL A 436 -10.82 2.34 -28.50
N LYS A 437 -10.90 3.48 -27.80
CA LYS A 437 -10.17 3.68 -26.54
C LYS A 437 -10.53 2.66 -25.47
N VAL A 438 -11.78 2.20 -25.40
CA VAL A 438 -12.20 1.09 -24.52
C VAL A 438 -11.31 -0.14 -24.71
N THR A 439 -11.08 -0.52 -25.97
CA THR A 439 -10.26 -1.70 -26.30
C THR A 439 -8.80 -1.49 -25.89
N THR A 440 -8.25 -0.30 -26.11
CA THR A 440 -6.88 0.03 -25.70
C THR A 440 -6.74 -0.02 -24.19
N THR A 441 -7.62 0.65 -23.44
CA THR A 441 -7.61 0.65 -21.97
C THR A 441 -7.75 -0.76 -21.42
N LEU A 442 -8.65 -1.58 -21.97
CA LEU A 442 -8.80 -2.97 -21.55
C LEU A 442 -7.50 -3.78 -21.74
N ASN A 443 -6.83 -3.61 -22.87
CA ASN A 443 -5.55 -4.28 -23.14
C ASN A 443 -4.44 -3.82 -22.19
N GLU A 444 -4.39 -2.53 -21.86
CA GLU A 444 -3.44 -1.99 -20.88
C GLU A 444 -3.71 -2.54 -19.47
N LEU A 445 -4.97 -2.57 -19.03
CA LEU A 445 -5.35 -3.17 -17.75
C LEU A 445 -4.93 -4.64 -17.67
N VAL A 446 -5.28 -5.44 -18.68
CA VAL A 446 -4.91 -6.86 -18.74
C VAL A 446 -3.39 -7.04 -18.72
N LYS A 447 -2.64 -6.20 -19.45
CA LYS A 447 -1.18 -6.23 -19.44
C LYS A 447 -0.64 -5.95 -18.04
N HIS A 448 -1.03 -4.84 -17.43
CA HIS A 448 -0.50 -4.43 -16.13
C HIS A 448 -0.90 -5.38 -15.01
N PHE A 449 -2.12 -5.95 -15.04
CA PHE A 449 -2.49 -6.99 -14.08
C PHE A 449 -1.67 -8.28 -14.25
N LYS A 450 -1.38 -8.71 -15.48
CA LYS A 450 -0.50 -9.87 -15.71
C LYS A 450 0.91 -9.64 -15.18
N GLU A 451 1.39 -8.39 -15.23
CA GLU A 451 2.69 -7.97 -14.68
C GLU A 451 2.62 -7.62 -13.17
N LEU A 452 1.45 -7.73 -12.54
CA LEU A 452 1.19 -7.36 -11.14
C LEU A 452 1.56 -5.89 -10.82
N GLU A 453 1.25 -4.99 -11.76
CA GLU A 453 1.48 -3.55 -11.70
C GLU A 453 0.15 -2.78 -11.47
N PHE A 454 -0.33 -2.78 -10.22
CA PHE A 454 -1.63 -2.21 -9.84
C PHE A 454 -1.67 -0.69 -10.02
N GLN A 455 -0.60 0.02 -9.68
CA GLN A 455 -0.52 1.48 -9.87
C GLN A 455 -0.73 1.86 -11.34
N LYS A 456 -0.02 1.19 -12.26
CA LYS A 456 -0.11 1.46 -13.70
C LYS A 456 -1.47 1.09 -14.27
N ALA A 457 -2.05 -0.02 -13.82
CA ALA A 457 -3.42 -0.37 -14.17
C ALA A 457 -4.40 0.74 -13.76
N LEU A 458 -4.26 1.28 -12.55
CA LEU A 458 -5.12 2.36 -12.06
C LEU A 458 -4.91 3.68 -12.83
N ILE A 459 -3.66 4.01 -13.19
CA ILE A 459 -3.34 5.18 -14.02
C ILE A 459 -3.98 5.07 -15.42
N ALA A 460 -3.93 3.89 -16.04
CA ALA A 460 -4.60 3.64 -17.34
C ALA A 460 -6.13 3.82 -17.23
N LEU A 461 -6.74 3.32 -16.15
CA LEU A 461 -8.17 3.51 -15.88
C LEU A 461 -8.52 4.99 -15.65
N ARG A 462 -7.70 5.71 -14.88
CA ARG A 462 -7.86 7.15 -14.64
C ARG A 462 -7.77 7.95 -15.94
N GLN A 463 -6.82 7.60 -16.83
CA GLN A 463 -6.71 8.22 -18.15
C GLN A 463 -7.98 8.00 -18.98
N PHE A 464 -8.56 6.80 -18.92
CA PHE A 464 -9.83 6.53 -19.60
C PHE A 464 -10.99 7.37 -19.06
N TRP A 465 -11.05 7.68 -17.77
CA TRP A 465 -12.02 8.63 -17.23
C TRP A 465 -11.83 10.05 -17.80
N SER A 466 -10.58 10.48 -17.97
CA SER A 466 -10.25 11.74 -18.62
C SER A 466 -10.70 11.75 -20.09
N ASP A 467 -10.42 10.67 -20.83
CA ASP A 467 -10.83 10.52 -22.23
C ASP A 467 -12.38 10.57 -22.37
N CYS A 468 -13.13 9.98 -21.43
CA CYS A 468 -14.59 10.05 -21.39
C CYS A 468 -15.10 11.49 -21.17
N ASN A 469 -14.49 12.24 -20.25
CA ASN A 469 -14.85 13.65 -20.01
C ASN A 469 -14.53 14.53 -21.23
N ALA A 470 -13.38 14.31 -21.88
CA ALA A 470 -12.98 15.03 -23.09
C ALA A 470 -13.98 14.78 -24.23
N TYR A 471 -14.37 13.51 -24.45
CA TYR A 471 -15.40 13.15 -25.43
C TYR A 471 -16.73 13.88 -25.16
N PHE A 472 -17.22 13.85 -23.91
CA PHE A 472 -18.46 14.55 -23.54
C PHE A 472 -18.36 16.06 -23.82
N GLN A 473 -17.20 16.66 -23.53
CA GLN A 473 -16.99 18.10 -23.69
C GLN A 473 -16.91 18.51 -25.16
N GLU A 474 -16.20 17.74 -25.99
CA GLU A 474 -16.03 18.00 -27.43
C GLU A 474 -17.36 17.85 -28.18
N LYS A 475 -18.15 16.83 -27.84
CA LYS A 475 -19.48 16.60 -28.44
C LYS A 475 -20.54 17.64 -28.09
N GLN A 476 -20.37 18.35 -26.97
CA GLN A 476 -21.33 19.35 -26.47
C GLN A 476 -22.80 18.88 -26.50
N PRO A 477 -23.17 17.73 -25.88
CA PRO A 477 -24.51 17.17 -25.98
C PRO A 477 -25.63 18.14 -25.54
N TRP A 478 -25.31 19.10 -24.67
CA TRP A 478 -26.24 20.16 -24.23
C TRP A 478 -26.67 21.14 -25.32
N LYS A 479 -25.85 21.30 -26.38
CA LYS A 479 -26.22 22.03 -27.60
C LYS A 479 -26.76 21.08 -28.65
N LEU A 480 -26.07 19.95 -28.84
CA LEU A 480 -26.39 19.00 -29.90
C LEU A 480 -27.82 18.47 -29.81
N VAL A 481 -28.35 18.21 -28.61
CA VAL A 481 -29.75 17.77 -28.44
C VAL A 481 -30.76 18.81 -28.97
N LYS A 482 -30.42 20.10 -28.94
CA LYS A 482 -31.28 21.20 -29.44
C LYS A 482 -31.16 21.40 -30.95
N GLU A 483 -29.96 21.18 -31.50
CA GLU A 483 -29.65 21.38 -32.92
C GLU A 483 -29.99 20.15 -33.77
N ASP A 484 -29.67 18.96 -33.27
CA ASP A 484 -29.88 17.65 -33.91
C ASP A 484 -30.18 16.61 -32.82
N ARG A 485 -31.47 16.46 -32.50
CA ARG A 485 -31.92 15.62 -31.37
C ARG A 485 -31.46 14.17 -31.49
N ILE A 486 -31.33 13.63 -32.70
CA ILE A 486 -30.89 12.25 -32.96
C ILE A 486 -29.40 12.09 -32.64
N LYS A 487 -28.55 13.03 -33.09
CA LYS A 487 -27.12 13.00 -32.75
C LYS A 487 -26.87 13.27 -31.27
N GLY A 488 -27.65 14.17 -30.67
CA GLY A 488 -27.62 14.44 -29.23
C GLY A 488 -27.99 13.20 -28.40
N ALA A 489 -29.06 12.50 -28.80
CA ALA A 489 -29.48 11.23 -28.22
C ALA A 489 -28.37 10.17 -28.32
N THR A 490 -27.84 9.95 -29.53
CA THR A 490 -26.77 8.98 -29.79
C THR A 490 -25.54 9.25 -28.91
N THR A 491 -25.11 10.52 -28.82
CA THR A 491 -23.98 10.93 -27.97
C THR A 491 -24.21 10.58 -26.49
N LEU A 492 -25.40 10.88 -25.96
CA LEU A 492 -25.73 10.58 -24.55
C LEU A 492 -25.85 9.07 -24.31
N SER A 493 -26.33 8.30 -25.27
CA SER A 493 -26.35 6.84 -25.19
C SER A 493 -24.95 6.23 -25.23
N VAL A 494 -24.03 6.79 -26.02
CA VAL A 494 -22.61 6.41 -25.97
C VAL A 494 -22.03 6.74 -24.60
N CYS A 495 -22.32 7.91 -24.02
CA CYS A 495 -21.88 8.27 -22.68
C CYS A 495 -22.43 7.32 -21.59
N ALA A 496 -23.69 6.90 -21.71
CA ALA A 496 -24.30 5.92 -20.80
C ALA A 496 -23.59 4.56 -20.92
N LYS A 497 -23.32 4.10 -22.15
CA LYS A 497 -22.53 2.89 -22.39
C LYS A 497 -21.12 3.00 -21.78
N LEU A 498 -20.44 4.13 -21.93
CA LEU A 498 -19.13 4.36 -21.30
C LEU A 498 -19.22 4.37 -19.77
N SER A 499 -20.32 4.85 -19.19
CA SER A 499 -20.55 4.78 -17.74
C SER A 499 -20.69 3.33 -17.26
N TRP A 500 -21.41 2.50 -18.02
CA TRP A 500 -21.51 1.05 -17.77
C TRP A 500 -20.15 0.35 -17.88
N ILE A 501 -19.38 0.66 -18.92
CA ILE A 501 -18.01 0.13 -19.10
C ILE A 501 -17.13 0.52 -17.90
N ASN A 502 -17.19 1.79 -17.48
CA ASN A 502 -16.45 2.24 -16.30
C ASN A 502 -16.86 1.47 -15.05
N ALA A 503 -18.16 1.21 -14.84
CA ALA A 503 -18.61 0.37 -13.72
C ALA A 503 -17.95 -1.02 -13.74
N VAL A 504 -17.89 -1.68 -14.91
CA VAL A 504 -17.23 -2.98 -15.07
C VAL A 504 -15.73 -2.91 -14.77
N LEU A 505 -15.01 -1.96 -15.39
CA LEU A 505 -13.56 -1.84 -15.26
C LEU A 505 -13.12 -1.37 -13.86
N CYS A 506 -13.96 -0.59 -13.18
CA CYS A 506 -13.70 -0.13 -11.81
C CYS A 506 -13.89 -1.22 -10.76
N ARG A 507 -14.65 -2.29 -11.06
CA ARG A 507 -15.06 -3.30 -10.06
C ARG A 507 -13.90 -3.92 -9.27
N PRO A 508 -12.74 -4.27 -9.86
CA PRO A 508 -11.59 -4.77 -9.08
C PRO A 508 -11.08 -3.78 -8.04
N PHE A 509 -11.14 -2.48 -8.36
CA PHE A 509 -10.53 -1.42 -7.55
C PHE A 509 -11.50 -0.83 -6.52
N ILE A 510 -12.71 -0.46 -6.95
CA ILE A 510 -13.72 0.27 -6.18
C ILE A 510 -15.11 -0.39 -6.34
N PRO A 511 -15.33 -1.57 -5.72
CA PRO A 511 -16.49 -2.41 -6.01
C PRO A 511 -17.82 -1.80 -5.60
N GLU A 512 -17.86 -1.01 -4.53
CA GLU A 512 -19.10 -0.36 -4.05
C GLU A 512 -19.55 0.74 -5.03
N THR A 513 -18.62 1.52 -5.55
CA THR A 513 -18.82 2.57 -6.55
C THR A 513 -19.26 1.96 -7.87
N SER A 514 -18.61 0.88 -8.30
CA SER A 514 -19.04 0.08 -9.45
C SER A 514 -20.52 -0.31 -9.32
N GLN A 515 -20.93 -0.81 -8.15
CA GLN A 515 -22.32 -1.18 -7.89
C GLN A 515 -23.28 0.02 -7.91
N LYS A 516 -22.87 1.16 -7.35
CA LYS A 516 -23.64 2.40 -7.40
C LYS A 516 -23.88 2.85 -8.85
N ILE A 517 -22.87 2.75 -9.72
CA ILE A 517 -23.02 3.12 -11.13
C ILE A 517 -24.01 2.19 -11.85
N PHE A 518 -23.93 0.87 -11.65
CA PHE A 518 -24.92 -0.06 -12.22
C PHE A 518 -26.35 0.28 -11.78
N THR A 519 -26.53 0.54 -10.48
CA THR A 519 -27.83 0.91 -9.92
C THR A 519 -28.37 2.20 -10.54
N LEU A 520 -27.51 3.22 -10.68
CA LEU A 520 -27.88 4.49 -11.32
C LEU A 520 -28.30 4.33 -12.79
N LEU A 521 -27.70 3.38 -13.50
CA LEU A 521 -28.05 3.02 -14.87
C LEU A 521 -29.32 2.17 -15.00
N GLY A 522 -30.02 1.90 -13.89
CA GLY A 522 -31.24 1.10 -13.88
C GLY A 522 -31.01 -0.40 -13.96
N LEU A 523 -29.79 -0.86 -13.72
CA LEU A 523 -29.43 -2.27 -13.77
C LEU A 523 -29.37 -2.85 -12.36
N GLN A 524 -29.92 -4.05 -12.20
CA GLN A 524 -29.61 -4.91 -11.05
C GLN A 524 -28.19 -5.45 -11.22
N GLU A 525 -27.49 -5.69 -10.12
CA GLU A 525 -26.16 -6.32 -10.16
C GLU A 525 -26.25 -7.66 -10.86
N ASN A 526 -25.65 -7.77 -12.04
CA ASN A 526 -25.45 -9.08 -12.65
C ASN A 526 -24.05 -9.57 -12.27
N LYS A 527 -23.99 -10.47 -11.28
CA LYS A 527 -22.73 -11.12 -10.87
C LYS A 527 -22.00 -11.73 -12.07
N ASP A 528 -22.73 -12.22 -13.07
CA ASP A 528 -22.19 -12.85 -14.27
C ASP A 528 -21.43 -11.86 -15.18
N LEU A 529 -21.74 -10.55 -15.15
CA LEU A 529 -20.99 -9.52 -15.89
C LEU A 529 -19.62 -9.22 -15.26
N THR A 530 -19.44 -9.58 -13.98
CA THR A 530 -18.18 -9.41 -13.23
C THR A 530 -17.35 -10.70 -13.16
N SER A 531 -17.97 -11.85 -13.46
CA SER A 531 -17.33 -13.17 -13.57
C SER A 531 -17.50 -13.72 -15.00
N GLY A 532 -16.72 -13.17 -15.93
CA GLY A 532 -16.78 -13.50 -17.36
C GLY A 532 -15.56 -12.92 -18.08
N GLN A 533 -15.38 -13.17 -19.37
CA GLN A 533 -14.25 -12.55 -20.09
C GLN A 533 -14.53 -11.06 -20.28
N TRP A 534 -13.76 -10.13 -19.69
CA TRP A 534 -13.89 -8.68 -19.93
C TRP A 534 -13.92 -8.31 -21.42
N SER A 535 -13.39 -9.16 -22.30
CA SER A 535 -13.54 -8.99 -23.75
C SER A 535 -14.99 -8.91 -24.22
N THR A 536 -15.92 -9.57 -23.52
CA THR A 536 -17.37 -9.51 -23.80
C THR A 536 -17.97 -8.13 -23.57
N VAL A 537 -17.31 -7.24 -22.83
CA VAL A 537 -17.69 -5.82 -22.72
C VAL A 537 -17.68 -5.15 -24.11
N LEU A 538 -16.87 -5.66 -25.05
CA LEU A 538 -16.84 -5.20 -26.43
C LEU A 538 -17.95 -5.85 -27.29
N ASP A 539 -18.40 -7.05 -26.94
CA ASP A 539 -19.29 -7.90 -27.74
C ASP A 539 -20.78 -7.80 -27.33
N THR A 540 -21.09 -7.30 -26.14
CA THR A 540 -22.43 -7.33 -25.50
C THR A 540 -23.48 -6.36 -26.09
N GLY A 541 -23.24 -5.76 -27.25
CA GLY A 541 -24.15 -4.76 -27.82
C GLY A 541 -24.26 -3.50 -26.93
N ASN A 542 -25.44 -2.89 -26.83
CA ASN A 542 -25.74 -1.87 -25.82
C ASN A 542 -26.62 -2.51 -24.73
N PRO A 543 -26.05 -2.95 -23.58
CA PRO A 543 -26.82 -3.60 -22.51
C PRO A 543 -27.83 -2.65 -21.84
N LEU A 544 -27.84 -1.38 -22.24
CA LEU A 544 -28.70 -0.32 -21.73
C LEU A 544 -29.84 0.04 -22.70
N GLN A 545 -30.04 -0.71 -23.78
CA GLN A 545 -31.11 -0.41 -24.74
C GLN A 545 -32.47 -0.42 -24.03
N ALA A 546 -33.17 0.72 -24.06
CA ALA A 546 -34.44 0.95 -23.36
C ALA A 546 -34.39 0.83 -21.82
N ALA A 547 -33.20 0.83 -21.20
CA ALA A 547 -33.07 0.90 -19.76
C ALA A 547 -33.53 2.27 -19.24
N THR A 548 -34.18 2.27 -18.08
CA THR A 548 -34.63 3.49 -17.39
C THR A 548 -33.71 3.76 -16.21
N LEU A 549 -33.12 4.96 -16.17
CA LEU A 549 -32.23 5.40 -15.10
C LEU A 549 -32.95 5.44 -13.75
N SER A 550 -32.18 5.23 -12.67
CA SER A 550 -32.71 5.50 -11.33
C SER A 550 -33.12 6.97 -11.18
N PRO A 551 -34.23 7.27 -10.48
CA PRO A 551 -34.70 8.65 -10.29
C PRO A 551 -33.70 9.47 -9.45
N ASN A 552 -33.58 10.77 -9.74
CA ASN A 552 -32.77 11.74 -9.00
C ASN A 552 -31.29 11.34 -8.84
N PRO A 553 -30.48 11.40 -9.93
CA PRO A 553 -29.05 11.04 -9.85
C PRO A 553 -28.33 11.98 -8.88
N LYS A 554 -27.78 11.42 -7.79
CA LYS A 554 -26.94 12.15 -6.84
C LYS A 554 -25.46 12.03 -7.23
N PRO A 555 -24.60 12.99 -6.86
CA PRO A 555 -23.16 12.85 -7.00
C PRO A 555 -22.65 11.57 -6.33
N LEU A 556 -21.77 10.84 -7.02
CA LEU A 556 -21.19 9.57 -6.52
C LEU A 556 -20.23 9.77 -5.34
N PHE A 557 -19.58 10.93 -5.27
CA PHE A 557 -18.49 11.20 -4.34
C PHE A 557 -18.70 12.54 -3.64
N SER A 558 -18.53 12.53 -2.32
CA SER A 558 -18.39 13.74 -1.52
C SER A 558 -16.93 14.18 -1.50
N LYS A 559 -16.69 15.47 -1.80
CA LYS A 559 -15.36 16.08 -1.74
C LYS A 559 -14.90 16.29 -0.29
N ILE A 560 -13.58 16.29 -0.11
CA ILE A 560 -12.90 16.49 1.17
C ILE A 560 -12.34 17.91 1.19
N ASP A 561 -12.66 18.69 2.23
CA ASP A 561 -12.14 20.04 2.41
C ASP A 561 -10.86 20.10 3.28
N ASP A 562 -10.13 21.22 3.18
CA ASP A 562 -8.84 21.39 3.87
C ASP A 562 -8.95 21.40 5.40
N LYS A 563 -10.13 21.79 5.92
CA LYS A 563 -10.39 21.76 7.37
C LYS A 563 -10.54 20.31 7.84
N GLN A 564 -11.20 19.45 7.06
CA GLN A 564 -11.29 18.03 7.32
C GLN A 564 -9.89 17.40 7.29
N VAL A 565 -9.08 17.68 6.26
CA VAL A 565 -7.68 17.22 6.18
C VAL A 565 -6.90 17.62 7.42
N THR A 566 -6.96 18.89 7.82
CA THR A 566 -6.26 19.40 9.00
C THR A 566 -6.67 18.66 10.28
N LYS A 567 -7.97 18.39 10.47
CA LYS A 567 -8.47 17.64 11.63
C LYS A 567 -7.95 16.20 11.64
N LEU A 568 -7.89 15.57 10.49
CA LEU A 568 -7.46 14.18 10.34
C LEU A 568 -5.96 14.01 10.59
N GLN A 569 -5.14 14.94 10.08
CA GLN A 569 -3.72 14.99 10.39
C GLN A 569 -3.47 15.12 11.89
N ILE A 570 -4.25 15.95 12.60
CA ILE A 570 -4.15 16.06 14.07
C ILE A 570 -4.59 14.76 14.74
N LYS A 571 -5.72 14.19 14.33
CA LYS A 571 -6.31 12.99 14.94
C LYS A 571 -5.38 11.77 14.84
N PHE A 572 -4.67 11.63 13.72
CA PHE A 572 -3.90 10.42 13.40
C PHE A 572 -2.39 10.67 13.30
N GLY A 573 -1.92 11.88 13.62
CA GLY A 573 -0.50 12.26 13.52
C GLY A 573 0.37 11.82 14.69
N GLY A 574 -0.23 11.27 15.75
CA GLY A 574 0.42 10.97 17.02
C GLY A 574 0.70 12.20 17.90
N ASP A 575 1.24 11.97 19.09
CA ASP A 575 1.42 13.01 20.13
C ASP A 575 2.34 14.16 19.68
N THR A 576 3.34 13.86 18.85
CA THR A 576 4.32 14.83 18.35
C THR A 576 3.71 15.84 17.39
N PHE A 577 2.81 15.41 16.50
CA PHE A 577 2.15 16.29 15.53
C PHE A 577 1.08 17.17 16.19
N ALA A 578 0.34 16.61 17.17
CA ALA A 578 -0.60 17.37 17.97
C ALA A 578 0.10 18.48 18.77
N ALA A 579 1.26 18.18 19.37
CA ALA A 579 2.07 19.14 20.11
C ALA A 579 2.61 20.28 19.23
N GLN A 580 3.10 20.00 18.02
CA GLN A 580 3.59 21.01 17.07
C GLN A 580 2.51 22.01 16.62
N LYS A 581 1.28 21.55 16.32
CA LYS A 581 0.18 22.47 16.00
C LYS A 581 -0.34 23.24 17.22
N LEU A 582 -0.29 22.65 18.42
CA LEU A 582 -0.66 23.35 19.66
C LEU A 582 0.32 24.47 20.01
N THR A 583 1.61 24.32 19.73
CA THR A 583 2.61 25.40 19.89
C THR A 583 2.38 26.55 18.91
N ASP A 584 1.99 26.25 17.67
CA ASP A 584 1.65 27.28 16.66
C ASP A 584 0.38 28.07 17.02
N VAL A 585 -0.59 27.43 17.67
CA VAL A 585 -1.83 28.08 18.14
C VAL A 585 -1.61 28.90 19.42
N LYS A 586 -0.80 28.40 20.38
CA LYS A 586 -0.46 29.14 21.61
C LYS A 586 0.43 30.37 21.35
N GLY A 587 1.29 30.33 20.33
CA GLY A 587 2.03 31.51 19.85
C GLY A 587 1.13 32.64 19.35
N ARG A 588 -0.05 32.31 18.77
CA ARG A 588 -1.03 33.29 18.27
C ARG A 588 -1.97 33.85 19.35
N GLN A 589 -2.23 33.13 20.44
CA GLN A 589 -3.11 33.62 21.52
C GLN A 589 -2.44 34.66 22.44
N LYS A 590 -1.11 34.66 22.58
CA LYS A 590 -0.39 35.71 23.34
C LYS A 590 -0.40 37.09 22.67
N LYS A 591 -0.58 37.16 21.33
CA LYS A 591 -0.64 38.43 20.59
C LYS A 591 -2.03 39.09 20.55
N LYS A 592 -3.10 38.42 21.03
CA LYS A 592 -4.49 38.95 20.96
C LYS A 592 -4.97 39.72 22.19
N LYS A 593 -4.16 39.89 23.24
CA LYS A 593 -4.53 40.65 24.45
C LYS A 593 -4.21 42.14 24.42
N SER A 594 -3.66 42.68 23.34
CA SER A 594 -3.38 44.12 23.21
C SER A 594 -4.06 44.70 21.97
N LYS A 595 -5.31 45.14 22.16
CA LYS A 595 -6.01 46.26 21.48
C LYS A 595 -7.51 45.96 21.38
N SER A 596 -8.25 46.45 22.36
CA SER A 596 -9.67 46.82 22.27
C SER A 596 -9.77 48.33 22.07
N SER A 597 -10.48 48.79 21.04
CA SER A 597 -11.48 49.89 21.06
C SER A 597 -11.67 50.53 19.68
N ALA A 598 -12.95 50.66 19.27
CA ALA A 598 -13.51 51.50 18.18
C ALA A 598 -13.12 51.17 16.72
N ASP A 599 -13.95 51.34 15.68
CA ASP A 599 -15.36 51.75 15.53
C ASP A 599 -15.97 51.09 14.26
N LEU A 600 -17.30 51.09 14.13
CA LEU A 600 -18.06 50.50 13.01
C LEU A 600 -18.02 51.37 11.73
N SER A 601 -17.83 50.75 10.55
CA SER A 601 -18.71 50.91 9.36
C SER A 601 -18.15 50.29 8.06
N SER A 602 -19.10 49.82 7.24
CA SER A 602 -19.04 49.48 5.81
C SER A 602 -18.58 48.07 5.38
N VAL A 603 -19.52 47.41 4.70
CA VAL A 603 -19.44 46.09 4.07
C VAL A 603 -19.06 46.29 2.60
N ASN A 604 -17.97 45.68 2.11
CA ASN A 604 -17.92 44.99 0.81
C ASN A 604 -16.58 44.28 0.51
N SER A 605 -16.70 43.03 0.01
CA SER A 605 -15.68 42.16 -0.61
C SER A 605 -14.50 41.67 0.26
N SER A 606 -14.71 40.60 1.03
CA SER A 606 -13.63 39.95 1.77
C SER A 606 -12.82 38.99 0.88
N LYS A 607 -11.72 39.46 0.29
CA LYS A 607 -10.52 38.62 0.11
C LYS A 607 -10.11 38.16 1.51
N LYS A 608 -10.13 36.85 1.77
CA LYS A 608 -9.53 36.29 3.00
C LYS A 608 -8.06 36.73 3.03
N SER A 609 -7.69 37.59 3.97
CA SER A 609 -6.29 37.88 4.24
C SER A 609 -5.63 36.59 4.73
N LEU A 610 -4.66 36.10 3.96
CA LEU A 610 -3.84 34.97 4.37
C LEU A 610 -3.08 35.33 5.65
N PRO A 611 -2.80 34.36 6.53
CA PRO A 611 -2.01 34.63 7.72
C PRO A 611 -0.64 35.22 7.37
N GLU A 612 -0.10 36.06 8.26
CA GLU A 612 1.23 36.67 8.10
C GLU A 612 2.28 35.60 7.77
N GLY A 613 2.95 35.74 6.62
CA GLY A 613 3.93 34.78 6.11
C GLY A 613 3.40 33.67 5.20
N ILE A 614 2.09 33.58 4.96
CA ILE A 614 1.47 32.63 4.02
C ILE A 614 1.11 33.33 2.72
N ILE A 615 1.68 32.87 1.60
CA ILE A 615 1.38 33.35 0.26
C ILE A 615 0.24 32.53 -0.38
N ALA A 616 -0.49 33.10 -1.33
CA ALA A 616 -1.51 32.36 -2.07
C ALA A 616 -0.85 31.37 -3.02
N PHE A 617 -1.56 30.33 -3.45
CA PHE A 617 -1.02 29.39 -4.45
C PHE A 617 -0.72 30.12 -5.77
N GLU A 618 -1.55 31.11 -6.11
CA GLU A 618 -1.32 31.99 -7.27
C GLU A 618 -0.03 32.81 -7.13
N ASP A 619 0.43 33.11 -5.91
CA ASP A 619 1.69 33.80 -5.68
C ASP A 619 2.88 32.84 -5.82
N PHE A 620 2.72 31.56 -5.49
CA PHE A 620 3.73 30.54 -5.75
C PHE A 620 3.88 30.25 -7.25
N LEU A 621 2.77 30.17 -7.99
CA LEU A 621 2.80 30.00 -9.45
C LEU A 621 3.50 31.16 -10.18
N LYS A 622 3.58 32.34 -9.55
CA LYS A 622 4.34 33.48 -10.07
C LYS A 622 5.85 33.31 -9.91
N VAL A 623 6.36 32.34 -9.17
CA VAL A 623 7.80 32.15 -8.96
C VAL A 623 8.35 31.17 -9.99
N GLU A 624 9.35 31.58 -10.78
CA GLU A 624 10.03 30.70 -11.73
C GLU A 624 11.29 30.12 -11.11
N LEU A 625 11.24 28.84 -10.74
CA LEU A 625 12.40 28.08 -10.27
C LEU A 625 13.02 27.30 -11.41
N ARG A 626 14.33 27.43 -11.60
CA ARG A 626 15.09 26.74 -12.65
C ARG A 626 16.35 26.06 -12.11
N VAL A 627 16.74 24.96 -12.74
CA VAL A 627 18.05 24.33 -12.53
C VAL A 627 19.11 25.13 -13.30
N GLY A 628 20.20 25.50 -12.63
CA GLY A 628 21.31 26.24 -13.22
C GLY A 628 22.67 25.68 -12.85
N ARG A 629 23.66 25.83 -13.73
CA ARG A 629 25.04 25.41 -13.48
C ARG A 629 25.92 26.62 -13.20
N ILE A 630 26.68 26.58 -12.11
CA ILE A 630 27.63 27.64 -11.79
C ILE A 630 28.87 27.49 -12.70
N LEU A 631 29.10 28.51 -13.53
CA LEU A 631 30.24 28.57 -14.44
C LEU A 631 31.45 29.24 -13.78
N GLU A 632 31.21 30.38 -13.13
CA GLU A 632 32.26 31.19 -12.49
C GLU A 632 31.78 31.67 -11.12
N CYS A 633 32.70 31.77 -10.17
CA CYS A 633 32.41 32.27 -8.83
C CYS A 633 33.60 33.07 -8.31
N GLU A 634 33.42 34.35 -8.00
CA GLU A 634 34.46 35.23 -7.48
C GLU A 634 33.98 36.05 -6.27
N LEU A 635 34.89 36.37 -5.35
CA LEU A 635 34.59 37.24 -4.22
C LEU A 635 34.42 38.69 -4.69
N VAL A 636 33.32 39.35 -4.30
CA VAL A 636 33.08 40.75 -4.68
C VAL A 636 34.10 41.66 -4.00
N LYS A 637 34.83 42.46 -4.81
CA LYS A 637 35.80 43.46 -4.32
C LYS A 637 35.15 44.36 -3.26
N LYS A 638 35.79 44.54 -2.10
CA LYS A 638 35.28 45.29 -0.93
C LYS A 638 34.06 44.64 -0.24
N SER A 639 33.89 43.32 -0.35
CA SER A 639 32.89 42.55 0.39
C SER A 639 33.50 41.31 1.03
N THR A 640 33.17 41.08 2.31
CA THR A 640 33.52 39.84 3.03
C THR A 640 32.40 38.81 2.98
N LYS A 641 31.22 39.16 2.44
CA LYS A 641 29.99 38.36 2.52
C LYS A 641 29.40 37.95 1.17
N LEU A 642 29.81 38.59 0.07
CA LEU A 642 29.16 38.43 -1.23
C LEU A 642 30.07 37.73 -2.23
N LEU A 643 29.56 36.66 -2.83
CA LEU A 643 30.11 36.04 -4.03
C LEU A 643 29.34 36.55 -5.25
N LYS A 644 30.07 36.80 -6.33
CA LYS A 644 29.53 37.05 -7.67
C LYS A 644 29.63 35.76 -8.46
N ILE A 645 28.48 35.25 -8.87
CA ILE A 645 28.32 33.92 -9.44
C ILE A 645 27.71 34.06 -10.83
N SER A 646 28.37 33.49 -11.84
CA SER A 646 27.83 33.35 -13.20
C SER A 646 27.14 31.99 -13.31
N VAL A 647 25.85 31.99 -13.66
CA VAL A 647 25.02 30.78 -13.69
C VAL A 647 24.39 30.58 -15.08
N ASP A 648 24.64 29.42 -15.67
CA ASP A 648 23.99 28.96 -16.90
C ASP A 648 22.61 28.38 -16.59
N LEU A 649 21.57 29.00 -17.13
CA LEU A 649 20.17 28.57 -17.03
C LEU A 649 19.64 28.01 -18.37
N GLY A 650 20.50 27.65 -19.31
CA GLY A 650 20.12 27.25 -20.67
C GLY A 650 19.61 28.43 -21.53
N GLU A 651 19.99 29.64 -21.17
CA GLU A 651 19.68 30.89 -21.89
C GLU A 651 20.86 31.30 -22.79
N ALA A 652 20.67 32.28 -23.68
CA ALA A 652 21.73 32.72 -24.61
C ALA A 652 22.96 33.28 -23.89
N ASP A 653 22.75 33.98 -22.77
CA ASP A 653 23.79 34.52 -21.91
C ASP A 653 23.62 34.01 -20.47
N PRO A 654 24.72 33.68 -19.77
CA PRO A 654 24.66 33.28 -18.36
C PRO A 654 24.27 34.47 -17.48
N ARG A 655 23.56 34.20 -16.39
CA ARG A 655 23.08 35.24 -15.47
C ARG A 655 24.08 35.52 -14.37
N GLN A 656 24.23 36.80 -14.03
CA GLN A 656 25.00 37.23 -12.87
C GLN A 656 24.12 37.23 -11.61
N ILE A 657 24.51 36.46 -10.60
CA ILE A 657 23.83 36.38 -9.31
C ILE A 657 24.80 36.72 -8.18
N LEU A 658 24.38 37.61 -7.28
CA LEU A 658 25.14 37.96 -6.09
C LEU A 658 24.56 37.21 -4.89
N ALA A 659 25.36 36.36 -4.26
CA ALA A 659 24.92 35.51 -3.15
C ALA A 659 25.71 35.79 -1.87
N GLY A 660 25.01 35.87 -0.74
CA GLY A 660 25.55 36.06 0.61
C GLY A 660 26.27 34.83 1.19
N LEU A 661 27.10 34.16 0.40
CA LEU A 661 27.64 32.83 0.70
C LEU A 661 29.15 32.83 1.01
N ALA A 662 29.84 33.97 0.91
CA ALA A 662 31.30 34.03 1.04
C ALA A 662 31.82 33.64 2.43
N GLU A 663 30.99 33.72 3.47
CA GLU A 663 31.34 33.29 4.84
C GLU A 663 31.24 31.77 5.03
N TYR A 664 30.63 31.04 4.08
CA TYR A 664 30.30 29.62 4.21
C TYR A 664 30.85 28.72 3.10
N TYR A 665 31.20 29.30 1.96
CA TYR A 665 31.69 28.61 0.77
C TYR A 665 32.89 29.33 0.18
N GLN A 666 33.91 28.57 -0.24
CA GLN A 666 34.95 29.07 -1.13
C GLN A 666 34.46 29.01 -2.57
N SER A 667 34.99 29.87 -3.45
CA SER A 667 34.63 29.87 -4.87
C SER A 667 34.78 28.49 -5.54
N SER A 668 35.81 27.73 -5.16
CA SER A 668 36.07 26.38 -5.67
C SER A 668 34.97 25.37 -5.33
N ASP A 669 34.23 25.59 -4.24
CA ASP A 669 33.22 24.64 -3.76
C ASP A 669 31.93 24.68 -4.60
N LEU A 670 31.74 25.78 -5.33
CA LEU A 670 30.50 26.08 -6.05
C LEU A 670 30.65 25.93 -7.57
N ILE A 671 31.84 26.13 -8.13
CA ILE A 671 32.09 25.99 -9.56
C ILE A 671 31.72 24.58 -10.04
N ASN A 672 31.06 24.48 -11.19
CA ASN A 672 30.54 23.25 -11.79
C ASN A 672 29.42 22.53 -11.02
N LYS A 673 28.85 23.13 -9.97
CA LYS A 673 27.68 22.57 -9.29
C LYS A 673 26.39 23.03 -9.92
N ASN A 674 25.42 22.11 -9.99
CA ASN A 674 24.04 22.43 -10.33
C ASN A 674 23.29 22.90 -9.09
N VAL A 675 22.57 24.02 -9.22
CA VAL A 675 21.84 24.70 -8.14
C VAL A 675 20.44 25.09 -8.59
N LEU A 676 19.57 25.40 -7.63
CA LEU A 676 18.24 25.95 -7.91
C LEU A 676 18.24 27.47 -7.85
N VAL A 677 17.67 28.09 -8.88
CA VAL A 677 17.63 29.55 -9.06
C VAL A 677 16.19 30.02 -9.21
N VAL A 678 15.82 31.05 -8.45
CA VAL A 678 14.64 31.86 -8.76
C VAL A 678 15.01 32.83 -9.88
N ALA A 679 14.46 32.59 -11.07
CA ALA A 679 14.87 33.21 -12.33
C ALA A 679 14.01 34.43 -12.74
N ASN A 680 12.93 34.75 -12.03
CA ASN A 680 12.04 35.86 -12.41
C ASN A 680 11.85 36.90 -11.29
N LEU A 681 12.89 37.12 -10.48
CA LEU A 681 12.94 38.23 -9.55
C LEU A 681 13.37 39.52 -10.24
N GLU A 682 12.90 40.66 -9.72
CA GLU A 682 13.42 41.97 -10.11
C GLU A 682 14.93 42.05 -9.86
N VAL A 683 15.65 42.63 -10.83
CA VAL A 683 17.10 42.82 -10.74
C VAL A 683 17.42 43.75 -9.57
N LYS A 684 18.31 43.32 -8.69
CA LYS A 684 18.75 44.12 -7.53
C LYS A 684 20.20 44.54 -7.69
N ASN A 685 20.46 45.82 -7.42
CA ASN A 685 21.81 46.36 -7.34
C ASN A 685 22.38 46.20 -5.92
N LEU A 686 23.46 45.44 -5.78
CA LEU A 686 24.18 45.25 -4.52
C LEU A 686 25.64 45.64 -4.71
N LYS A 687 26.09 46.65 -3.96
CA LYS A 687 27.47 47.20 -4.04
C LYS A 687 27.90 47.58 -5.48
N GLY A 688 26.97 48.11 -6.28
CA GLY A 688 27.25 48.56 -7.65
C GLY A 688 27.28 47.45 -8.71
N LEU A 689 26.86 46.23 -8.35
CA LEU A 689 26.71 45.10 -9.27
C LEU A 689 25.24 44.63 -9.29
N GLU A 690 24.77 44.21 -10.46
CA GLU A 690 23.41 43.68 -10.64
C GLU A 690 23.33 42.20 -10.26
N SER A 691 22.24 41.81 -9.59
CA SER A 691 21.87 40.42 -9.32
C SER A 691 20.56 40.10 -10.04
N GLN A 692 20.62 39.18 -11.00
CA GLN A 692 19.55 38.85 -11.95
C GLN A 692 18.81 37.54 -11.58
N GLY A 693 18.86 37.18 -10.30
CA GLY A 693 18.25 35.97 -9.75
C GLY A 693 18.68 35.73 -8.31
N MET A 694 18.22 34.61 -7.76
CA MET A 694 18.57 34.20 -6.39
C MET A 694 18.77 32.68 -6.32
N ILE A 695 19.92 32.25 -5.81
CA ILE A 695 20.21 30.84 -5.53
C ILE A 695 19.52 30.43 -4.23
N LEU A 696 18.87 29.27 -4.23
CA LEU A 696 18.23 28.74 -3.02
C LEU A 696 19.23 28.09 -2.07
N ALA A 697 19.18 28.52 -0.81
CA ALA A 697 19.92 27.93 0.29
C ALA A 697 18.97 27.61 1.46
N ALA A 698 19.12 26.43 2.06
CA ALA A 698 18.38 26.02 3.24
C ALA A 698 18.99 26.60 4.51
N ASN A 699 18.14 27.09 5.41
CA ASN A 699 18.57 27.43 6.76
C ASN A 699 18.57 26.15 7.63
N THR A 700 19.73 25.75 8.13
CA THR A 700 19.91 24.49 8.86
C THR A 700 19.76 24.63 10.38
N ASN A 701 19.58 25.86 10.90
CA ASN A 701 19.68 26.19 12.33
C ASN A 701 21.03 25.79 12.99
N ASP A 702 22.05 25.45 12.21
CA ASP A 702 23.41 25.22 12.69
C ASP A 702 24.10 26.57 12.93
N LYS A 703 24.59 26.79 14.17
CA LYS A 703 25.29 28.04 14.55
C LYS A 703 26.60 28.26 13.77
N LYS A 704 27.22 27.21 13.21
CA LYS A 704 28.49 27.30 12.46
C LYS A 704 28.33 27.45 10.95
N SER A 705 27.23 26.96 10.38
CA SER A 705 26.93 27.12 8.95
C SER A 705 25.42 27.20 8.74
N PRO A 706 24.82 28.36 9.03
CA PRO A 706 23.37 28.53 9.03
C PRO A 706 22.75 28.39 7.66
N PHE A 707 23.50 28.55 6.56
CA PHE A 707 22.98 28.47 5.20
C PHE A 707 23.73 27.43 4.36
N ARG A 708 22.99 26.46 3.80
CA ARG A 708 23.51 25.44 2.88
C ARG A 708 22.85 25.55 1.51
N VAL A 709 23.65 25.70 0.46
CA VAL A 709 23.15 25.72 -0.93
C VAL A 709 22.48 24.38 -1.25
N VAL A 710 21.33 24.43 -1.91
CA VAL A 710 20.64 23.24 -2.41
C VAL A 710 21.26 22.85 -3.75
N PHE A 711 22.11 21.83 -3.72
CA PHE A 711 22.66 21.23 -4.93
C PHE A 711 21.70 20.18 -5.49
N VAL A 712 21.67 20.07 -6.82
CA VAL A 712 20.87 19.05 -7.52
C VAL A 712 21.78 18.14 -8.35
N GLU A 713 21.32 16.93 -8.63
CA GLU A 713 22.08 15.94 -9.39
C GLU A 713 22.34 16.41 -10.84
N ASP A 714 23.46 15.96 -11.42
CA ASP A 714 23.88 16.30 -12.78
C ASP A 714 22.97 15.69 -13.87
N SER A 715 22.02 14.83 -13.49
CA SER A 715 21.06 14.17 -14.38
C SER A 715 19.92 15.08 -14.85
N LEU A 716 19.74 16.26 -14.24
CA LEU A 716 18.70 17.23 -14.60
C LEU A 716 19.18 18.20 -15.70
N PRO A 717 18.38 18.46 -16.75
CA PRO A 717 18.75 19.43 -17.79
C PRO A 717 18.91 20.85 -17.24
N LEU A 718 19.92 21.59 -17.73
CA LEU A 718 20.07 23.02 -17.43
C LEU A 718 18.86 23.79 -17.96
N GLY A 719 18.37 24.74 -17.18
CA GLY A 719 17.18 25.51 -17.48
C GLY A 719 15.85 24.81 -17.21
N ALA A 720 15.87 23.56 -16.74
CA ALA A 720 14.64 22.83 -16.40
C ALA A 720 13.82 23.62 -15.37
N LYS A 721 12.57 23.93 -15.73
CA LYS A 721 11.61 24.61 -14.85
C LYS A 721 11.08 23.61 -13.83
N LEU A 722 11.15 23.99 -12.56
CA LEU A 722 10.51 23.27 -11.47
C LEU A 722 9.05 23.71 -11.39
N SER A 723 8.13 22.74 -11.44
CA SER A 723 6.68 22.94 -11.46
C SER A 723 6.03 22.61 -10.13
#